data_AF-A1ZXA3-F1
#
_entry.id   AF-A1ZXA3-F1
#
_cell.length_a   1.000
_cell.length_b   1.000
_cell.length_c   1.000
_cell.angle_alpha   90.00
_cell.angle_beta   90.00
_cell.angle_gamma   90.00
#
_symmetry.space_group_name_H-M   'P 1'
#
loop_
_entity.id
_entity.type
_entity.pdbx_description
1 polymer ?
#
loop_
_entity_poly.entity_id
_entity_poly.type
_entity_poly.pdbx_seq_one_letter_code
_entity_poly.pdbx_strand_id
1 'polypeptide(L)'
;MYKRCVTFFLILITCQAVYAQNAKIDSLKKLLQQAKSDTQRIQVLNELCRSFWRIAPDTAQELGHQALRIAIKLGLKSDIANAENRVGAAYHFGGDHKKATLHYHKALAMFRAMGDSLGMSKIYNNLGVINKVRGDFLVALEYYQKSMAIQDKVGNSKLVSSSSNNMGNIYLELKNYPKALEYLKKSAKIKKRMKDHGALVSTYTNMGKVYTHLKDYKQAMAYYRKALAMGKEYQFYQLIALTYHHVGNLMYTRNKVDSAIYYQKQASGLSKQMKHRHTQNMALNSLALAYYTKKNYLAAVQIGKEVFVAGRQSKELIVVKDASETLYKSYSALQQYKEAFHYQSIYLRVSDSLFNESRTKEVTRLEMNYDFQKKQELIQVKQQAKDARLKIENERRLAHQRLYLFSVLGVLFTVLVVSVFIFRSRQVQKKLNSQLTTQKNDLQQKKNELVMLNEELHQSRDEIIAQRDYIETQHKDLRQNKERIDNSIRAAQTIQHAVLPVARELRQIFSDYFVIYRPKDVVSGDFYWVKQLPGQTIVVVADCTGHGVPGAFMSLIGVNLLDKIIFQENITQPAEILNQLHFLMNIALRQQGAEQRSGGMDAVVFSLTPQTNHHTKVMFSGARNPLYYKDANQPGIQLLKGNRKSVGGIRNDIEQFTLQEVVLPSGSVLYAGSDGLQDQNDAARKKFGSRRLHDLLHAIVSQPLATQKQRIETTLDLHMQYTVQRDDILWVGIRL
;
A
#
# COMPACT_ATOMS: atom_id res chain seq x y z
N MET A 1 21.08 -12.82 56.92
CA MET A 1 22.26 -12.63 56.04
C MET A 1 22.10 -13.19 54.61
N TYR A 2 21.32 -14.25 54.38
CA TYR A 2 21.16 -14.91 53.06
C TYR A 2 20.47 -14.07 51.94
N LYS A 3 19.61 -13.09 52.28
CA LYS A 3 18.92 -12.25 51.28
C LYS A 3 19.79 -11.12 50.69
N ARG A 4 20.95 -10.80 51.28
CA ARG A 4 21.89 -9.79 50.74
C ARG A 4 22.93 -10.40 49.79
N CYS A 5 23.24 -11.70 49.90
CA CYS A 5 24.16 -12.38 48.97
C CYS A 5 23.53 -12.66 47.60
N VAL A 6 22.24 -12.97 47.52
CA VAL A 6 21.56 -13.28 46.24
C VAL A 6 21.38 -12.03 45.37
N THR A 7 21.13 -10.87 45.97
CA THR A 7 21.09 -9.57 45.26
C THR A 7 22.47 -9.09 44.82
N PHE A 8 23.53 -9.39 45.58
CA PHE A 8 24.91 -9.06 45.18
C PHE A 8 25.42 -9.96 44.03
N PHE A 9 25.06 -11.24 44.03
CA PHE A 9 25.43 -12.18 42.96
C PHE A 9 24.70 -11.90 41.63
N LEU A 10 23.46 -11.38 41.68
CA LEU A 10 22.69 -10.98 40.50
C LEU A 10 23.17 -9.67 39.86
N ILE A 11 23.71 -8.73 40.65
CA ILE A 11 24.29 -7.47 40.14
C ILE A 11 25.64 -7.74 39.44
N LEU A 12 26.46 -8.65 39.98
CA LEU A 12 27.75 -9.05 39.39
C LEU A 12 27.61 -9.71 38.00
N ILE A 13 26.53 -10.45 37.75
CA ILE A 13 26.33 -11.19 36.48
C ILE A 13 25.71 -10.29 35.39
N THR A 14 24.90 -9.29 35.73
CA THR A 14 24.44 -8.27 34.76
C THR A 14 25.56 -7.37 34.26
N CYS A 15 26.60 -7.17 35.09
CA CYS A 15 27.83 -6.53 34.65
C CYS A 15 28.51 -7.39 33.58
N GLN A 16 28.58 -8.72 33.72
CA GLN A 16 29.34 -9.59 32.82
C GLN A 16 28.86 -9.65 31.36
N ALA A 17 27.56 -9.52 31.07
CA ALA A 17 27.07 -9.56 29.68
C ALA A 17 27.33 -8.24 28.93
N VAL A 18 27.17 -7.10 29.61
CA VAL A 18 27.54 -5.77 29.09
C VAL A 18 29.06 -5.64 29.05
N TYR A 19 29.77 -6.16 30.06
CA TYR A 19 31.23 -6.28 30.05
C TYR A 19 31.72 -7.19 28.93
N ALA A 20 31.06 -8.31 28.60
CA ALA A 20 31.51 -9.21 27.55
C ALA A 20 31.35 -8.60 26.16
N GLN A 21 30.26 -7.86 25.92
CA GLN A 21 30.05 -7.17 24.65
C GLN A 21 30.97 -5.94 24.51
N ASN A 22 31.16 -5.17 25.59
CA ASN A 22 32.15 -4.08 25.62
C ASN A 22 33.57 -4.63 25.52
N ALA A 23 33.93 -5.70 26.22
CA ALA A 23 35.23 -6.35 26.16
C ALA A 23 35.52 -6.90 24.76
N LYS A 24 34.52 -7.41 24.03
CA LYS A 24 34.69 -7.80 22.64
C LYS A 24 34.95 -6.59 21.73
N ILE A 25 34.22 -5.49 21.91
CA ILE A 25 34.44 -4.26 21.15
C ILE A 25 35.82 -3.66 21.48
N ASP A 26 36.21 -3.64 22.74
CA ASP A 26 37.48 -3.10 23.21
C ASP A 26 38.65 -4.00 22.77
N SER A 27 38.46 -5.32 22.77
CA SER A 27 39.42 -6.28 22.19
C SER A 27 39.58 -6.05 20.69
N LEU A 28 38.47 -5.87 19.95
CA LEU A 28 38.53 -5.58 18.52
C LEU A 28 39.18 -4.21 18.22
N LYS A 29 38.96 -3.19 19.05
CA LYS A 29 39.65 -1.89 18.93
C LYS A 29 41.15 -2.03 19.18
N LYS A 30 41.58 -2.80 20.18
CA LYS A 30 43.00 -3.11 20.41
C LYS A 30 43.61 -3.88 19.24
N LEU A 31 42.90 -4.88 18.73
CA LEU A 31 43.32 -5.64 17.53
C LEU A 31 43.45 -4.75 16.29
N LEU A 32 42.61 -3.71 16.17
CA LEU A 32 42.71 -2.74 15.07
C LEU A 32 43.99 -1.91 15.17
N GLN A 33 44.37 -1.48 16.37
CA GLN A 33 45.62 -0.75 16.63
C GLN A 33 46.86 -1.61 16.41
N GLN A 34 46.76 -2.92 16.70
CA GLN A 34 47.83 -3.89 16.54
C GLN A 34 47.89 -4.54 15.15
N ALA A 35 46.95 -4.23 14.26
CA ALA A 35 46.87 -4.82 12.93
C ALA A 35 48.07 -4.41 12.08
N LYS A 36 48.89 -5.39 11.70
CA LYS A 36 50.13 -5.17 10.93
C LYS A 36 49.89 -5.16 9.41
N SER A 37 48.84 -5.83 8.93
CA SER A 37 48.47 -5.86 7.50
C SER A 37 47.13 -5.20 7.23
N ASP A 38 46.98 -4.62 6.04
CA ASP A 38 45.73 -3.98 5.62
C ASP A 38 44.59 -4.99 5.47
N THR A 39 44.88 -6.25 5.12
CA THR A 39 43.87 -7.34 5.10
C THR A 39 43.36 -7.66 6.51
N GLN A 40 44.24 -7.72 7.51
CA GLN A 40 43.85 -7.90 8.92
C GLN A 40 43.02 -6.70 9.39
N ARG A 41 43.41 -5.48 9.00
CA ARG A 41 42.69 -4.24 9.30
C ARG A 41 41.27 -4.26 8.73
N ILE A 42 41.08 -4.68 7.47
CA ILE A 42 39.75 -4.85 6.85
C ILE A 42 38.88 -5.84 7.64
N GLN A 43 39.42 -6.99 8.03
CA GLN A 43 38.67 -8.00 8.78
C GLN A 43 38.20 -7.48 10.14
N VAL A 44 39.09 -6.81 10.88
CA VAL A 44 38.76 -6.22 12.19
C VAL A 44 37.74 -5.08 12.03
N LEU A 45 37.89 -4.20 11.04
CA LEU A 45 36.92 -3.14 10.75
C LEU A 45 35.53 -3.71 10.41
N ASN A 46 35.48 -4.78 9.62
CA ASN A 46 34.22 -5.45 9.26
C ASN A 46 33.52 -6.08 10.48
N GLU A 47 34.26 -6.67 11.42
CA GLU A 47 33.68 -7.20 12.66
C GLU A 47 33.33 -6.11 13.69
N LEU A 48 34.06 -4.99 13.71
CA LEU A 48 33.69 -3.80 14.47
C LEU A 48 32.39 -3.19 13.92
N CYS A 49 32.29 -3.01 12.60
CA CYS A 49 31.07 -2.57 11.92
C CYS A 49 29.88 -3.44 12.33
N ARG A 50 30.03 -4.77 12.27
CA ARG A 50 29.02 -5.74 12.72
C ARG A 50 28.67 -5.60 14.21
N SER A 51 29.62 -5.21 15.05
CA SER A 51 29.36 -5.05 16.49
C SER A 51 28.59 -3.76 16.76
N PHE A 52 28.84 -2.70 15.99
CA PHE A 52 28.21 -1.39 16.16
C PHE A 52 26.88 -1.21 15.43
N TRP A 53 26.57 -1.98 14.37
CA TRP A 53 25.42 -1.70 13.51
C TRP A 53 24.05 -1.60 14.22
N ARG A 54 23.88 -2.21 15.40
CA ARG A 54 22.65 -2.20 16.22
C ARG A 54 22.72 -1.25 17.41
N ILE A 55 23.90 -0.71 17.70
CA ILE A 55 24.19 0.11 18.89
C ILE A 55 24.41 1.57 18.45
N ALA A 56 25.30 1.77 17.48
CA ALA A 56 25.66 3.05 16.89
C ALA A 56 25.76 2.88 15.36
N PRO A 57 24.64 2.98 14.64
CA PRO A 57 24.60 2.75 13.20
C PRO A 57 25.52 3.69 12.41
N ASP A 58 25.67 4.94 12.84
CA ASP A 58 26.52 5.93 12.16
C ASP A 58 28.01 5.55 12.26
N THR A 59 28.46 5.15 13.45
CA THR A 59 29.81 4.60 13.64
C THR A 59 30.02 3.33 12.82
N ALA A 60 29.00 2.47 12.73
CA ALA A 60 29.09 1.25 11.91
C ALA A 60 29.21 1.57 10.40
N GLN A 61 28.51 2.59 9.92
CA GLN A 61 28.63 3.06 8.54
C GLN A 61 30.04 3.56 8.26
N GLU A 62 30.60 4.37 9.16
CA GLU A 62 31.96 4.89 9.02
C GLU A 62 32.99 3.76 8.97
N LEU A 63 32.93 2.82 9.92
CA LEU A 63 33.83 1.66 9.97
C LEU A 63 33.70 0.78 8.71
N GLY A 64 32.47 0.59 8.20
CA GLY A 64 32.24 -0.15 6.96
C GLY A 64 32.86 0.55 5.75
N HIS A 65 32.73 1.87 5.65
CA HIS A 65 33.33 2.67 4.57
C HIS A 65 34.86 2.74 4.67
N GLN A 66 35.42 2.75 5.89
CA GLN A 66 36.86 2.61 6.09
C GLN A 66 37.36 1.25 5.56
N ALA A 67 36.69 0.15 5.91
CA ALA A 67 37.02 -1.18 5.39
C ALA A 67 36.92 -1.24 3.86
N LEU A 68 35.88 -0.65 3.29
CA LEU A 68 35.67 -0.61 1.84
C LEU A 68 36.77 0.17 1.11
N ARG A 69 37.18 1.34 1.63
CA ARG A 69 38.27 2.15 1.05
C ARG A 69 39.60 1.39 1.01
N ILE A 70 39.95 0.70 2.10
CA ILE A 70 41.17 -0.11 2.15
C ILE A 70 41.08 -1.29 1.18
N ALA A 71 39.92 -1.96 1.12
CA ALA A 71 39.72 -3.09 0.20
C ALA A 71 39.82 -2.67 -1.28
N ILE A 72 39.29 -1.49 -1.64
CA ILE A 72 39.43 -0.92 -2.99
C ILE A 72 40.89 -0.61 -3.30
N LYS A 73 41.62 0.01 -2.36
CA LYS A 73 43.05 0.33 -2.53
C LYS A 73 43.90 -0.91 -2.80
N LEU A 74 43.58 -2.03 -2.16
CA LEU A 74 44.29 -3.31 -2.37
C LEU A 74 43.82 -4.09 -3.61
N GLY A 75 42.73 -3.68 -4.27
CA GLY A 75 42.20 -4.39 -5.44
C GLY A 75 41.59 -5.78 -5.16
N LEU A 76 41.37 -6.13 -3.88
CA LEU A 76 40.91 -7.47 -3.48
C LEU A 76 39.40 -7.60 -3.66
N LYS A 77 38.97 -8.13 -4.81
CA LYS A 77 37.54 -8.24 -5.20
C LYS A 77 36.64 -8.88 -4.12
N SER A 78 37.12 -9.92 -3.44
CA SER A 78 36.37 -10.60 -2.35
C SER A 78 36.17 -9.69 -1.13
N ASP A 79 37.21 -8.95 -0.73
CA ASP A 79 37.13 -8.03 0.41
C ASP A 79 36.24 -6.82 0.11
N ILE A 80 36.28 -6.31 -1.13
CA ILE A 80 35.37 -5.24 -1.58
C ILE A 80 33.92 -5.72 -1.50
N ALA A 81 33.61 -6.92 -2.03
CA ALA A 81 32.25 -7.47 -1.99
C ALA A 81 31.75 -7.68 -0.55
N ASN A 82 32.63 -8.15 0.35
CA ASN A 82 32.30 -8.31 1.76
C ASN A 82 32.10 -6.97 2.47
N ALA A 83 32.94 -5.96 2.19
CA ALA A 83 32.81 -4.62 2.76
C ALA A 83 31.53 -3.92 2.27
N GLU A 84 31.19 -4.01 0.98
CA GLU A 84 29.92 -3.56 0.41
C GLU A 84 28.72 -4.18 1.14
N ASN A 85 28.78 -5.49 1.42
CA ASN A 85 27.74 -6.15 2.22
C ASN A 85 27.66 -5.62 3.67
N ARG A 86 28.80 -5.31 4.32
CA ARG A 86 28.80 -4.72 5.67
C ARG A 86 28.22 -3.31 5.68
N VAL A 87 28.60 -2.47 4.72
CA VAL A 87 28.07 -1.12 4.54
C VAL A 87 26.57 -1.17 4.29
N GLY A 88 26.10 -2.07 3.42
CA GLY A 88 24.67 -2.28 3.18
C GLY A 88 23.92 -2.65 4.45
N ALA A 89 24.49 -3.51 5.30
CA ALA A 89 23.89 -3.85 6.59
C ALA A 89 23.90 -2.69 7.59
N ALA A 90 24.97 -1.89 7.64
CA ALA A 90 25.04 -0.70 8.50
C ALA A 90 23.96 0.34 8.11
N TYR A 91 23.76 0.59 6.81
CA TYR A 91 22.67 1.46 6.34
C TYR A 91 21.28 0.88 6.64
N HIS A 92 21.11 -0.44 6.53
CA HIS A 92 19.83 -1.08 6.87
C HIS A 92 19.46 -0.84 8.33
N PHE A 93 20.39 -1.07 9.26
CA PHE A 93 20.15 -0.82 10.68
C PHE A 93 20.10 0.68 11.04
N GLY A 94 20.70 1.55 10.22
CA GLY A 94 20.53 3.01 10.29
C GLY A 94 19.21 3.52 9.71
N GLY A 95 18.37 2.66 9.15
CA GLY A 95 17.07 3.02 8.57
C GLY A 95 17.10 3.46 7.10
N ASP A 96 18.27 3.69 6.50
CA ASP A 96 18.40 4.03 5.08
C ASP A 96 18.37 2.76 4.21
N HIS A 97 17.16 2.23 4.03
CA HIS A 97 16.96 1.02 3.25
C HIS A 97 17.32 1.20 1.77
N LYS A 98 17.26 2.42 1.22
CA LYS A 98 17.59 2.70 -0.19
C LYS A 98 19.08 2.51 -0.42
N LYS A 99 19.93 3.15 0.39
CA LYS A 99 21.39 2.94 0.33
C LYS A 99 21.77 1.50 0.65
N ALA A 100 21.12 0.87 1.63
CA ALA A 100 21.34 -0.53 1.94
C ALA A 100 21.12 -1.44 0.72
N THR A 101 20.04 -1.22 -0.03
CA THR A 101 19.72 -1.97 -1.26
C THR A 101 20.78 -1.77 -2.33
N LEU A 102 21.22 -0.52 -2.54
CA LEU A 102 22.28 -0.19 -3.51
C LEU A 102 23.58 -0.96 -3.20
N HIS A 103 24.06 -0.90 -1.96
CA HIS A 103 25.28 -1.60 -1.54
C HIS A 103 25.14 -3.12 -1.62
N TYR A 104 23.97 -3.67 -1.31
CA TYR A 104 23.71 -5.10 -1.53
C TYR A 104 23.73 -5.50 -3.00
N HIS A 105 23.18 -4.69 -3.91
CA HIS A 105 23.26 -5.00 -5.35
C HIS A 105 24.70 -4.94 -5.87
N LYS A 106 25.52 -3.98 -5.40
CA LYS A 106 26.96 -3.94 -5.70
C LYS A 106 27.65 -5.23 -5.24
N ALA A 107 27.47 -5.61 -3.98
CA ALA A 107 28.02 -6.86 -3.44
C ALA A 107 27.54 -8.09 -4.24
N LEU A 108 26.25 -8.14 -4.60
CA LEU A 108 25.69 -9.24 -5.39
C LEU A 108 26.34 -9.37 -6.76
N ALA A 109 26.53 -8.25 -7.47
CA ALA A 109 27.17 -8.22 -8.78
C ALA A 109 28.62 -8.76 -8.69
N MET A 110 29.35 -8.35 -7.65
CA MET A 110 30.71 -8.83 -7.42
C MET A 110 30.76 -10.33 -7.09
N PHE A 111 29.93 -10.80 -6.15
CA PHE A 111 29.87 -12.23 -5.83
C PHE A 111 29.45 -13.08 -7.03
N ARG A 112 28.55 -12.56 -7.88
CA ARG A 112 28.16 -13.22 -9.12
C ARG A 112 29.33 -13.32 -10.10
N ALA A 113 30.07 -12.23 -10.31
CA ALA A 113 31.24 -12.22 -11.19
C ALA A 113 32.35 -13.19 -10.70
N MET A 114 32.45 -13.42 -9.40
CA MET A 114 33.40 -14.38 -8.80
C MET A 114 32.87 -15.83 -8.74
N GLY A 115 31.61 -16.08 -9.11
CA GLY A 115 30.98 -17.40 -8.92
C GLY A 115 30.75 -17.79 -7.45
N ASP A 116 30.87 -16.84 -6.50
CA ASP A 116 30.70 -17.10 -5.06
C ASP A 116 29.21 -17.29 -4.71
N SER A 117 28.78 -18.54 -4.80
CA SER A 117 27.44 -18.97 -4.46
C SER A 117 27.06 -18.66 -3.01
N LEU A 118 27.99 -18.78 -2.07
CA LEU A 118 27.73 -18.52 -0.66
C LEU A 118 27.54 -17.01 -0.41
N GLY A 119 28.38 -16.17 -1.03
CA GLY A 119 28.27 -14.72 -1.03
C GLY A 119 26.94 -14.25 -1.60
N MET A 120 26.59 -14.70 -2.81
CA MET A 120 25.29 -14.38 -3.45
C MET A 120 24.10 -14.74 -2.55
N SER A 121 24.16 -15.91 -1.93
CA SER A 121 23.09 -16.40 -1.07
C SER A 121 22.89 -15.55 0.20
N LYS A 122 23.98 -15.08 0.82
CA LYS A 122 23.91 -14.12 1.95
C LYS A 122 23.25 -12.81 1.52
N ILE A 123 23.60 -12.30 0.33
CA ILE A 123 23.01 -11.07 -0.20
C ILE A 123 21.52 -11.23 -0.50
N TYR A 124 21.11 -12.34 -1.13
CA TYR A 124 19.68 -12.61 -1.34
C TYR A 124 18.91 -12.65 -0.01
N ASN A 125 19.44 -13.27 1.04
CA ASN A 125 18.80 -13.23 2.36
C ASN A 125 18.68 -11.78 2.89
N ASN A 126 19.72 -10.96 2.74
CA ASN A 126 19.70 -9.56 3.21
C ASN A 126 18.73 -8.68 2.41
N LEU A 127 18.67 -8.84 1.08
CA LEU A 127 17.67 -8.21 0.23
C LEU A 127 16.26 -8.66 0.61
N GLY A 128 16.08 -9.94 0.94
CA GLY A 128 14.81 -10.45 1.47
C GLY A 128 14.40 -9.75 2.78
N VAL A 129 15.35 -9.50 3.69
CA VAL A 129 15.08 -8.75 4.93
C VAL A 129 14.66 -7.30 4.64
N ILE A 130 15.32 -6.60 3.71
CA ILE A 130 14.93 -5.24 3.33
C ILE A 130 13.51 -5.22 2.76
N ASN A 131 13.22 -6.08 1.79
CA ASN A 131 11.91 -6.11 1.14
C ASN A 131 10.80 -6.45 2.15
N LYS A 132 11.08 -7.35 3.11
CA LYS A 132 10.16 -7.62 4.22
C LYS A 132 9.87 -6.37 5.06
N VAL A 133 10.89 -5.57 5.38
CA VAL A 133 10.72 -4.33 6.16
C VAL A 133 9.95 -3.26 5.38
N ARG A 134 10.12 -3.22 4.05
CA ARG A 134 9.33 -2.35 3.16
C ARG A 134 7.88 -2.79 2.96
N GLY A 135 7.55 -4.04 3.31
CA GLY A 135 6.23 -4.63 3.07
C GLY A 135 6.11 -5.40 1.75
N ASP A 136 7.18 -5.46 0.96
CA ASP A 136 7.26 -6.17 -0.31
C ASP A 136 7.44 -7.70 -0.09
N PHE A 137 6.43 -8.33 0.51
CA PHE A 137 6.55 -9.70 1.02
C PHE A 137 6.79 -10.74 -0.07
N LEU A 138 6.19 -10.60 -1.27
CA LEU A 138 6.44 -11.51 -2.40
C LEU A 138 7.90 -11.47 -2.85
N VAL A 139 8.44 -10.26 -3.04
CA VAL A 139 9.84 -10.06 -3.43
C VAL A 139 10.77 -10.61 -2.35
N ALA A 140 10.42 -10.41 -1.07
CA ALA A 140 11.15 -11.00 0.04
C ALA A 140 11.15 -12.54 0.01
N LEU A 141 9.98 -13.16 -0.23
CA LEU A 141 9.85 -14.61 -0.37
C LEU A 141 10.68 -15.15 -1.53
N GLU A 142 10.66 -14.49 -2.70
CA GLU A 142 11.47 -14.87 -3.86
C GLU A 142 12.97 -14.81 -3.56
N TYR A 143 13.43 -13.75 -2.88
CA TYR A 143 14.83 -13.65 -2.47
C TYR A 143 15.21 -14.72 -1.43
N TYR A 144 14.35 -15.02 -0.46
CA TYR A 144 14.59 -16.12 0.48
C TYR A 144 14.62 -17.49 -0.22
N GLN A 145 13.76 -17.72 -1.21
CA GLN A 145 13.78 -18.94 -2.02
C GLN A 145 15.08 -19.06 -2.84
N LYS A 146 15.53 -17.98 -3.50
CA LYS A 146 16.83 -17.95 -4.21
C LYS A 146 17.99 -18.23 -3.26
N SER A 147 17.96 -17.62 -2.07
CA SER A 147 18.97 -17.84 -1.02
C SER A 147 19.02 -19.31 -0.59
N MET A 148 17.85 -19.90 -0.30
CA MET A 148 17.72 -21.30 0.12
C MET A 148 18.13 -22.29 -0.96
N ALA A 149 17.73 -22.09 -2.22
CA ALA A 149 18.07 -22.99 -3.33
C ALA A 149 19.59 -23.12 -3.52
N ILE A 150 20.34 -22.06 -3.25
CA ILE A 150 21.81 -22.09 -3.26
C ILE A 150 22.34 -22.80 -2.01
N GLN A 151 21.80 -22.50 -0.82
CA GLN A 151 22.31 -23.06 0.43
C GLN A 151 22.03 -24.55 0.61
N ASP A 152 20.91 -25.04 0.09
CA ASP A 152 20.58 -26.46 0.08
C ASP A 152 21.62 -27.24 -0.75
N LYS A 153 22.11 -26.66 -1.85
CA LYS A 153 23.21 -27.24 -2.66
C LYS A 153 24.57 -27.18 -1.97
N VAL A 154 24.82 -26.11 -1.19
CA VAL A 154 26.12 -25.86 -0.51
C VAL A 154 26.15 -26.47 0.91
N GLY A 155 25.05 -27.07 1.39
CA GLY A 155 24.96 -27.67 2.72
C GLY A 155 24.92 -26.68 3.90
N ASN A 156 24.68 -25.39 3.65
CA ASN A 156 24.68 -24.37 4.71
C ASN A 156 23.37 -24.34 5.50
N SER A 157 23.22 -25.31 6.42
CA SER A 157 22.03 -25.48 7.25
C SER A 157 21.68 -24.23 8.10
N LYS A 158 22.68 -23.42 8.49
CA LYS A 158 22.46 -22.22 9.31
C LYS A 158 21.57 -21.22 8.60
N LEU A 159 21.95 -20.84 7.39
CA LEU A 159 21.22 -19.82 6.64
C LEU A 159 19.87 -20.34 6.14
N VAL A 160 19.74 -21.64 5.84
CA VAL A 160 18.46 -22.27 5.50
C VAL A 160 17.48 -22.10 6.67
N SER A 161 17.95 -22.31 7.91
CA SER A 161 17.14 -22.12 9.10
C SER A 161 16.71 -20.66 9.30
N SER A 162 17.59 -19.70 9.02
CA SER A 162 17.30 -18.26 9.12
C SER A 162 16.28 -17.82 8.07
N SER A 163 16.47 -18.22 6.82
CA SER A 163 15.54 -17.94 5.71
C SER A 163 14.18 -18.55 6.00
N SER A 164 14.13 -19.81 6.45
CA SER A 164 12.87 -20.47 6.85
C SER A 164 12.16 -19.73 7.99
N ASN A 165 12.90 -19.25 9.00
CA ASN A 165 12.30 -18.45 10.08
C ASN A 165 11.71 -17.13 9.56
N ASN A 166 12.42 -16.44 8.66
CA ASN A 166 11.95 -15.19 8.07
C ASN A 166 10.71 -15.40 7.19
N MET A 167 10.69 -16.46 6.38
CA MET A 167 9.50 -16.85 5.62
C MET A 167 8.32 -17.17 6.53
N GLY A 168 8.56 -17.92 7.62
CA GLY A 168 7.53 -18.21 8.63
C GLY A 168 6.92 -16.95 9.24
N ASN A 169 7.74 -15.93 9.52
CA ASN A 169 7.25 -14.63 9.97
C ASN A 169 6.45 -13.89 8.88
N ILE A 170 6.88 -13.93 7.62
CA ILE A 170 6.12 -13.33 6.51
C ILE A 170 4.73 -13.98 6.41
N TYR A 171 4.65 -15.31 6.42
CA TYR A 171 3.35 -15.99 6.35
C TYR A 171 2.47 -15.71 7.57
N LEU A 172 3.06 -15.46 8.74
CA LEU A 172 2.33 -14.99 9.91
C LEU A 172 1.71 -13.61 9.68
N GLU A 173 2.46 -12.66 9.11
CA GLU A 173 1.93 -11.33 8.76
C GLU A 173 0.86 -11.42 7.64
N LEU A 174 1.02 -12.35 6.70
CA LEU A 174 0.01 -12.66 5.67
C LEU A 174 -1.22 -13.42 6.24
N LYS A 175 -1.22 -13.76 7.54
CA LYS A 175 -2.21 -14.61 8.24
C LYS A 175 -2.39 -16.02 7.64
N ASN A 176 -1.39 -16.51 6.89
CA ASN A 176 -1.33 -17.91 6.45
C ASN A 176 -0.64 -18.74 7.54
N TYR A 177 -1.38 -19.02 8.62
CA TYR A 177 -0.87 -19.71 9.79
C TYR A 177 -0.33 -21.13 9.52
N PRO A 178 -0.95 -21.96 8.66
CA PRO A 178 -0.40 -23.28 8.33
C PRO A 178 1.01 -23.20 7.73
N LYS A 179 1.23 -22.33 6.75
CA LYS A 179 2.57 -22.13 6.16
C LYS A 179 3.55 -21.51 7.14
N ALA A 180 3.10 -20.56 7.97
CA ALA A 180 3.93 -20.01 9.02
C ALA A 180 4.48 -21.12 9.93
N LEU A 181 3.62 -22.04 10.37
CA LEU A 181 4.02 -23.19 11.18
C LEU A 181 4.94 -24.15 10.42
N GLU A 182 4.67 -24.44 9.14
CA GLU A 182 5.52 -25.30 8.30
C GLU A 182 6.98 -24.80 8.29
N TYR A 183 7.18 -23.53 7.91
CA TYR A 183 8.52 -22.94 7.81
C TYR A 183 9.18 -22.74 9.19
N LEU A 184 8.41 -22.37 10.22
CA LEU A 184 8.94 -22.27 11.59
C LEU A 184 9.34 -23.64 12.15
N LYS A 185 8.57 -24.71 11.91
CA LYS A 185 8.94 -26.09 12.29
C LYS A 185 10.19 -26.55 11.55
N LYS A 186 10.30 -26.27 10.24
CA LYS A 186 11.52 -26.54 9.45
C LYS A 186 12.73 -25.84 10.07
N SER A 187 12.60 -24.55 10.38
CA SER A 187 13.65 -23.77 11.03
C SER A 187 14.05 -24.34 12.40
N ALA A 188 13.07 -24.66 13.25
CA ALA A 188 13.30 -25.22 14.58
C ALA A 188 14.04 -26.56 14.53
N LYS A 189 13.66 -27.46 13.61
CA LYS A 189 14.33 -28.76 13.42
C LYS A 189 15.81 -28.59 13.10
N ILE A 190 16.14 -27.64 12.22
CA ILE A 190 17.54 -27.36 11.84
C ILE A 190 18.31 -26.74 13.01
N LYS A 191 17.76 -25.71 13.65
CA LYS A 191 18.39 -25.03 14.79
C LYS A 191 18.64 -25.97 15.98
N LYS A 192 17.72 -26.89 16.23
CA LYS A 192 17.88 -27.94 17.25
C LYS A 192 19.06 -28.86 16.94
N ARG A 193 19.20 -29.33 15.69
CA ARG A 193 20.36 -30.14 15.28
C ARG A 193 21.68 -29.39 15.42
N MET A 194 21.66 -28.09 15.14
CA MET A 194 22.83 -27.22 15.23
C MET A 194 23.16 -26.72 16.64
N LYS A 195 22.33 -27.05 17.65
CA LYS A 195 22.45 -26.50 19.02
C LYS A 195 22.45 -24.96 19.05
N ASP A 196 21.72 -24.31 18.13
CA ASP A 196 21.54 -22.85 18.12
C ASP A 196 20.38 -22.46 19.06
N HIS A 197 20.64 -22.54 20.36
CA HIS A 197 19.64 -22.37 21.41
C HIS A 197 18.96 -20.98 21.35
N GLY A 198 19.73 -19.92 21.10
CA GLY A 198 19.19 -18.56 21.02
C GLY A 198 18.21 -18.38 19.87
N ALA A 199 18.58 -18.82 18.66
CA ALA A 199 17.69 -18.73 17.51
C ALA A 199 16.47 -19.67 17.64
N LEU A 200 16.59 -20.75 18.40
CA LEU A 200 15.52 -21.70 18.68
C LEU A 200 14.48 -21.10 19.64
N VAL A 201 14.90 -20.37 20.68
CA VAL A 201 13.98 -19.62 21.57
C VAL A 201 13.10 -18.68 20.75
N SER A 202 13.68 -17.83 19.89
CA SER A 202 12.89 -16.92 19.03
C SER A 202 11.90 -17.68 18.15
N THR A 203 12.28 -18.86 17.64
CA THR A 203 11.41 -19.67 16.78
C THR A 203 10.21 -20.20 17.56
N TYR A 204 10.42 -20.71 18.78
CA TYR A 204 9.34 -21.16 19.65
C TYR A 204 8.42 -20.00 20.07
N THR A 205 8.96 -18.82 20.35
CA THR A 205 8.16 -17.61 20.62
C THR A 205 7.27 -17.26 19.42
N ASN A 206 7.80 -17.31 18.19
CA ASN A 206 7.01 -17.07 16.98
C ASN A 206 5.93 -18.14 16.76
N MET A 207 6.22 -19.42 17.02
CA MET A 207 5.21 -20.48 16.98
C MET A 207 4.10 -20.25 18.00
N GLY A 208 4.45 -19.80 19.21
CA GLY A 208 3.47 -19.39 20.22
C GLY A 208 2.58 -18.24 19.74
N LYS A 209 3.14 -17.25 19.05
CA LYS A 209 2.40 -16.15 18.41
C LYS A 209 1.42 -16.68 17.36
N VAL A 210 1.86 -17.60 16.49
CA VAL A 210 0.99 -18.22 15.47
C VAL A 210 -0.19 -18.96 16.11
N TYR A 211 0.06 -19.80 17.12
CA TYR A 211 -1.02 -20.51 17.82
C TYR A 211 -1.95 -19.57 18.61
N THR A 212 -1.44 -18.43 19.09
CA THR A 212 -2.27 -17.39 19.71
C THR A 212 -3.29 -16.84 18.72
N HIS A 213 -2.88 -16.57 17.47
CA HIS A 213 -3.79 -16.12 16.41
C HIS A 213 -4.78 -17.21 15.96
N LEU A 214 -4.35 -18.48 15.97
CA LEU A 214 -5.24 -19.63 15.73
C LEU A 214 -6.22 -19.90 16.88
N LYS A 215 -6.14 -19.13 17.98
CA LYS A 215 -6.90 -19.35 19.23
C LYS A 215 -6.66 -20.72 19.90
N ASP A 216 -5.64 -21.47 19.47
CA ASP A 216 -5.16 -22.65 20.18
C ASP A 216 -4.25 -22.22 21.34
N TYR A 217 -4.88 -21.75 22.40
CA TYR A 217 -4.18 -21.22 23.57
C TYR A 217 -3.38 -22.29 24.32
N LYS A 218 -3.75 -23.57 24.18
CA LYS A 218 -3.02 -24.69 24.79
C LYS A 218 -1.65 -24.85 24.12
N GLN A 219 -1.63 -24.91 22.79
CA GLN A 219 -0.36 -24.98 22.06
C GLN A 219 0.44 -23.69 22.17
N ALA A 220 -0.20 -22.52 22.14
CA ALA A 220 0.48 -21.24 22.33
C ALA A 220 1.27 -21.22 23.65
N MET A 221 0.61 -21.57 24.77
CA MET A 221 1.28 -21.65 26.08
C MET A 221 2.37 -22.72 26.12
N ALA A 222 2.17 -23.87 25.47
CA ALA A 222 3.19 -24.92 25.42
C ALA A 222 4.48 -24.43 24.75
N TYR A 223 4.38 -23.73 23.63
CA TYR A 223 5.54 -23.15 22.94
C TYR A 223 6.17 -21.98 23.69
N TYR A 224 5.37 -21.09 24.29
CA TYR A 224 5.92 -20.02 25.13
C TYR A 224 6.66 -20.56 26.36
N ARG A 225 6.15 -21.62 27.01
CA ARG A 225 6.84 -22.27 28.13
C ARG A 225 8.16 -22.89 27.70
N LYS A 226 8.20 -23.56 26.54
CA LYS A 226 9.45 -24.09 25.97
C LYS A 226 10.47 -22.98 25.71
N ALA A 227 10.04 -21.86 25.12
CA ALA A 227 10.88 -20.70 24.87
C ALA A 227 11.41 -20.08 26.18
N LEU A 228 10.56 -19.91 27.20
CA LEU A 228 10.95 -19.37 28.50
C LEU A 228 11.91 -20.29 29.27
N ALA A 229 11.66 -21.61 29.28
CA ALA A 229 12.51 -22.57 29.95
C ALA A 229 13.94 -22.55 29.36
N MET A 230 14.04 -22.69 28.05
CA MET A 230 15.32 -22.62 27.34
C MET A 230 15.97 -21.24 27.45
N GLY A 231 15.19 -20.17 27.36
CA GLY A 231 15.68 -18.81 27.52
C GLY A 231 16.29 -18.57 28.90
N LYS A 232 15.72 -19.15 29.97
CA LYS A 232 16.27 -19.08 31.33
C LYS A 232 17.53 -19.91 31.50
N GLU A 233 17.52 -21.15 30.99
CA GLU A 233 18.66 -22.06 31.03
C GLU A 233 19.92 -21.43 30.42
N TYR A 234 19.78 -20.81 29.24
CA TYR A 234 20.90 -20.18 28.52
C TYR A 234 20.98 -18.66 28.70
N GLN A 235 20.22 -18.09 29.64
CA GLN A 235 20.27 -16.67 30.01
C GLN A 235 20.03 -15.68 28.84
N PHE A 236 19.15 -16.02 27.90
CA PHE A 236 18.76 -15.14 26.80
C PHE A 236 17.71 -14.11 27.23
N TYR A 237 18.09 -13.20 28.13
CA TYR A 237 17.19 -12.24 28.79
C TYR A 237 16.35 -11.39 27.81
N GLN A 238 16.91 -10.95 26.69
CA GLN A 238 16.16 -10.21 25.66
C GLN A 238 15.00 -11.03 25.07
N LEU A 239 15.24 -12.32 24.80
CA LEU A 239 14.22 -13.22 24.25
C LEU A 239 13.20 -13.63 25.32
N ILE A 240 13.63 -13.77 26.58
CA ILE A 240 12.72 -13.97 27.71
C ILE A 240 11.75 -12.79 27.84
N ALA A 241 12.26 -11.55 27.80
CA ALA A 241 11.42 -10.34 27.92
C ALA A 241 10.37 -10.28 26.80
N LEU A 242 10.78 -10.54 25.55
CA LEU A 242 9.85 -10.61 24.42
C LEU A 242 8.81 -11.72 24.59
N THR A 243 9.23 -12.88 25.10
CA THR A 243 8.31 -14.01 25.32
C THR A 243 7.31 -13.69 26.44
N TYR A 244 7.75 -13.04 27.53
CA TYR A 244 6.84 -12.58 28.58
C TYR A 244 5.81 -11.56 28.05
N HIS A 245 6.22 -10.65 27.16
CA HIS A 245 5.29 -9.72 26.52
C HIS A 245 4.18 -10.47 25.74
N HIS A 246 4.56 -11.47 24.95
CA HIS A 246 3.59 -12.28 24.20
C HIS A 246 2.69 -13.14 25.10
N VAL A 247 3.22 -13.69 26.19
CA VAL A 247 2.41 -14.37 27.22
C VAL A 247 1.45 -13.38 27.87
N GLY A 248 1.88 -12.16 28.17
CA GLY A 248 1.03 -11.09 28.70
C GLY A 248 -0.16 -10.79 27.78
N ASN A 249 0.10 -10.64 26.47
CA ASN A 249 -0.97 -10.44 25.47
C ASN A 249 -1.91 -11.65 25.37
N LEU A 250 -1.38 -12.87 25.45
CA LEU A 250 -2.20 -14.08 25.49
C LEU A 250 -3.08 -14.13 26.75
N MET A 251 -2.57 -13.73 27.92
CA MET A 251 -3.40 -13.66 29.14
C MET A 251 -4.47 -12.58 29.04
N TYR A 252 -4.13 -11.42 28.46
CA TYR A 252 -5.06 -10.32 28.22
C TYR A 252 -6.23 -10.75 27.30
N THR A 253 -5.92 -11.39 26.17
CA THR A 253 -6.94 -11.92 25.23
C THR A 253 -7.84 -13.00 25.84
N ARG A 254 -7.37 -13.67 26.90
CA ARG A 254 -8.16 -14.62 27.70
C ARG A 254 -8.89 -13.98 28.88
N ASN A 255 -8.97 -12.64 28.91
CA ASN A 255 -9.54 -11.85 29.99
C ASN A 255 -8.92 -12.10 31.38
N LYS A 256 -7.67 -12.60 31.42
CA LYS A 256 -6.91 -12.81 32.67
C LYS A 256 -6.03 -11.59 32.95
N VAL A 257 -6.67 -10.47 33.26
CA VAL A 257 -6.02 -9.15 33.34
C VAL A 257 -4.89 -9.11 34.38
N ASP A 258 -5.06 -9.72 35.56
CA ASP A 258 -4.00 -9.74 36.58
C ASP A 258 -2.75 -10.52 36.13
N SER A 259 -2.95 -11.65 35.46
CA SER A 259 -1.85 -12.41 34.87
C SER A 259 -1.18 -11.62 33.75
N ALA A 260 -1.94 -10.89 32.94
CA ALA A 260 -1.39 -10.02 31.90
C ALA A 260 -0.51 -8.91 32.51
N ILE A 261 -0.99 -8.23 33.56
CA ILE A 261 -0.22 -7.22 34.31
C ILE A 261 1.08 -7.82 34.84
N TYR A 262 1.02 -9.00 35.45
CA TYR A 262 2.20 -9.69 35.97
C TYR A 262 3.25 -9.92 34.87
N TYR A 263 2.86 -10.53 33.75
CA TYR A 263 3.81 -10.85 32.68
C TYR A 263 4.34 -9.60 31.96
N GLN A 264 3.51 -8.56 31.78
CA GLN A 264 3.98 -7.31 31.18
C GLN A 264 4.96 -6.56 32.09
N LYS A 265 4.79 -6.60 33.42
CA LYS A 265 5.79 -6.07 34.37
C LYS A 265 7.11 -6.83 34.29
N GLN A 266 7.07 -8.15 34.16
CA GLN A 266 8.29 -8.95 33.97
C GLN A 266 9.00 -8.58 32.66
N ALA A 267 8.23 -8.40 31.58
CA ALA A 267 8.75 -8.00 30.28
C ALA A 267 9.37 -6.59 30.31
N SER A 268 8.69 -5.58 30.87
CA SER A 268 9.19 -4.21 30.94
C SER A 268 10.38 -4.07 31.89
N GLY A 269 10.36 -4.75 33.03
CA GLY A 269 11.48 -4.76 33.98
C GLY A 269 12.76 -5.36 33.38
N LEU A 270 12.64 -6.55 32.77
CA LEU A 270 13.80 -7.23 32.18
C LEU A 270 14.32 -6.49 30.93
N SER A 271 13.44 -5.95 30.09
CA SER A 271 13.86 -5.16 28.92
C SER A 271 14.53 -3.83 29.29
N LYS A 272 14.09 -3.18 30.38
CA LYS A 272 14.73 -1.99 30.94
C LYS A 272 16.16 -2.29 31.42
N GLN A 273 16.37 -3.39 32.14
CA GLN A 273 17.71 -3.82 32.58
C GLN A 273 18.65 -4.05 31.39
N MET A 274 18.14 -4.62 30.30
CA MET A 274 18.90 -4.91 29.08
C MET A 274 19.03 -3.70 28.13
N LYS A 275 18.56 -2.51 28.53
CA LYS A 275 18.50 -1.28 27.70
C LYS A 275 17.82 -1.50 26.33
N HIS A 276 16.85 -2.41 26.26
CA HIS A 276 16.17 -2.78 25.02
C HIS A 276 14.84 -2.02 24.86
N ARG A 277 14.93 -0.77 24.37
CA ARG A 277 13.83 0.20 24.35
C ARG A 277 12.56 -0.26 23.63
N HIS A 278 12.68 -0.93 22.48
CA HIS A 278 11.50 -1.33 21.69
C HIS A 278 10.59 -2.30 22.45
N THR A 279 11.14 -3.43 22.92
CA THR A 279 10.39 -4.40 23.75
C THR A 279 9.87 -3.78 25.05
N GLN A 280 10.60 -2.83 25.64
CA GLN A 280 10.15 -2.10 26.82
C GLN A 280 8.88 -1.29 26.51
N ASN A 281 8.88 -0.50 25.43
CA ASN A 281 7.74 0.30 25.00
C ASN A 281 6.52 -0.58 24.69
N MET A 282 6.70 -1.70 23.98
CA MET A 282 5.63 -2.65 23.69
C MET A 282 5.00 -3.22 24.97
N ALA A 283 5.83 -3.62 25.94
CA ALA A 283 5.38 -4.17 27.21
C ALA A 283 4.66 -3.13 28.06
N LEU A 284 5.18 -1.89 28.12
CA LEU A 284 4.56 -0.79 28.86
C LEU A 284 3.22 -0.35 28.24
N ASN A 285 3.09 -0.29 26.91
CA ASN A 285 1.79 -0.03 26.25
C ASN A 285 0.75 -1.08 26.62
N SER A 286 1.14 -2.36 26.56
CA SER A 286 0.25 -3.46 26.92
C SER A 286 -0.08 -3.46 28.41
N LEU A 287 0.85 -3.01 29.26
CA LEU A 287 0.64 -2.82 30.69
C LEU A 287 -0.36 -1.68 30.98
N ALA A 288 -0.23 -0.55 30.29
CA ALA A 288 -1.16 0.58 30.41
C ALA A 288 -2.58 0.17 30.01
N LEU A 289 -2.72 -0.56 28.90
CA LEU A 289 -4.00 -1.10 28.45
C LEU A 289 -4.61 -2.10 29.46
N ALA A 290 -3.78 -2.96 30.06
CA ALA A 290 -4.22 -3.88 31.09
C ALA A 290 -4.70 -3.14 32.36
N TYR A 291 -4.03 -2.07 32.78
CA TYR A 291 -4.48 -1.24 33.89
C TYR A 291 -5.77 -0.48 33.59
N TYR A 292 -5.94 0.04 32.38
CA TYR A 292 -7.19 0.63 31.92
C TYR A 292 -8.35 -0.37 32.04
N THR A 293 -8.13 -1.60 31.56
CA THR A 293 -9.14 -2.68 31.63
C THR A 293 -9.47 -3.07 33.07
N LYS A 294 -8.49 -2.99 33.98
CA LYS A 294 -8.66 -3.18 35.42
C LYS A 294 -9.34 -1.97 36.12
N LYS A 295 -9.71 -0.92 35.37
CA LYS A 295 -10.25 0.35 35.89
C LYS A 295 -9.28 1.14 36.77
N ASN A 296 -7.98 0.82 36.75
CA ASN A 296 -6.95 1.64 37.40
C ASN A 296 -6.44 2.70 36.42
N TYR A 297 -7.28 3.72 36.20
CA TYR A 297 -7.04 4.73 35.18
C TYR A 297 -5.82 5.62 35.48
N LEU A 298 -5.53 5.89 36.76
CA LEU A 298 -4.36 6.68 37.15
C LEU A 298 -3.05 5.99 36.76
N ALA A 299 -2.93 4.67 37.04
CA ALA A 299 -1.76 3.90 36.63
C ALA A 299 -1.66 3.79 35.10
N ALA A 300 -2.79 3.65 34.40
CA ALA A 300 -2.84 3.61 32.95
C ALA A 300 -2.35 4.93 32.32
N VAL A 301 -2.78 6.07 32.87
CA VAL A 301 -2.33 7.41 32.44
C VAL A 301 -0.83 7.60 32.67
N GLN A 302 -0.34 7.26 33.87
CA GLN A 302 1.08 7.44 34.21
C GLN A 302 2.00 6.70 33.24
N ILE A 303 1.70 5.42 33.00
CA ILE A 303 2.49 4.58 32.10
C ILE A 303 2.27 5.00 30.63
N GLY A 304 1.03 5.32 30.25
CA GLY A 304 0.69 5.77 28.90
C GLY A 304 1.48 7.02 28.50
N LYS A 305 1.66 7.99 29.41
CA LYS A 305 2.45 9.20 29.17
C LYS A 305 3.93 8.89 28.93
N GLU A 306 4.52 8.05 29.77
CA GLU A 306 5.92 7.62 29.62
C GLU A 306 6.16 7.01 28.23
N VAL A 307 5.26 6.10 27.80
CA VAL A 307 5.38 5.42 26.52
C VAL A 307 5.08 6.34 25.34
N PHE A 308 4.12 7.25 25.47
CA PHE A 308 3.81 8.24 24.44
C PHE A 308 5.03 9.11 24.10
N VAL A 309 5.73 9.61 25.13
CA VAL A 309 6.95 10.41 24.96
C VAL A 309 8.07 9.57 24.32
N ALA A 310 8.27 8.35 24.82
CA ALA A 310 9.27 7.45 24.26
C ALA A 310 8.98 7.07 22.80
N GLY A 311 7.71 6.85 22.45
CA GLY A 311 7.23 6.55 21.09
C GLY A 311 7.46 7.72 20.12
N ARG A 312 7.20 8.96 20.57
CA ARG A 312 7.49 10.18 19.80
C ARG A 312 8.98 10.35 19.53
N GLN A 313 9.84 10.15 20.54
CA GLN A 313 11.29 10.25 20.41
C GLN A 313 11.88 9.19 19.47
N SER A 314 11.34 7.98 19.53
CA SER A 314 11.75 6.85 18.67
C SER A 314 11.11 6.86 17.28
N LYS A 315 10.18 7.81 17.01
CA LYS A 315 9.38 7.87 15.77
C LYS A 315 8.58 6.59 15.49
N GLU A 316 8.20 5.86 16.54
CA GLU A 316 7.41 4.63 16.45
C GLU A 316 5.90 4.97 16.43
N LEU A 317 5.33 5.23 15.26
CA LEU A 317 3.93 5.66 15.11
C LEU A 317 2.90 4.69 15.73
N ILE A 318 3.15 3.39 15.65
CA ILE A 318 2.28 2.36 16.26
C ILE A 318 2.25 2.51 17.79
N VAL A 319 3.42 2.72 18.40
CA VAL A 319 3.53 2.94 19.85
C VAL A 319 2.81 4.21 20.27
N VAL A 320 2.94 5.30 19.47
CA VAL A 320 2.24 6.58 19.71
C VAL A 320 0.73 6.41 19.60
N LYS A 321 0.25 5.68 18.60
CA LYS A 321 -1.17 5.40 18.39
C LYS A 321 -1.76 4.66 19.59
N ASP A 322 -1.18 3.54 19.98
CA ASP A 322 -1.68 2.68 21.06
C ASP A 322 -1.62 3.40 22.43
N ALA A 323 -0.57 4.19 22.67
CA ALA A 323 -0.44 5.00 23.89
C ALA A 323 -1.51 6.10 23.93
N SER A 324 -1.71 6.81 22.82
CA SER A 324 -2.74 7.86 22.70
C SER A 324 -4.15 7.29 22.90
N GLU A 325 -4.39 6.09 22.37
CA GLU A 325 -5.65 5.37 22.56
C GLU A 325 -5.94 5.10 24.04
N THR A 326 -4.96 4.52 24.72
CA THR A 326 -5.09 4.21 26.15
C THR A 326 -5.24 5.48 26.99
N LEU A 327 -4.52 6.55 26.63
CA LEU A 327 -4.57 7.84 27.32
C LEU A 327 -5.93 8.52 27.19
N TYR A 328 -6.48 8.66 25.97
CA TYR A 328 -7.77 9.35 25.82
C TYR A 328 -8.89 8.57 26.52
N LYS A 329 -8.88 7.23 26.44
CA LYS A 329 -9.88 6.39 27.14
C LYS A 329 -9.76 6.51 28.65
N SER A 330 -8.53 6.53 29.18
CA SER A 330 -8.30 6.66 30.62
C SER A 330 -8.67 8.05 31.13
N TYR A 331 -8.35 9.11 30.36
CA TYR A 331 -8.73 10.48 30.71
C TYR A 331 -10.23 10.75 30.63
N SER A 332 -10.92 10.15 29.65
CA SER A 332 -12.37 10.18 29.56
C SER A 332 -13.02 9.50 30.76
N ALA A 333 -12.51 8.34 31.18
CA ALA A 333 -12.99 7.64 32.38
C ALA A 333 -12.74 8.40 33.68
N LEU A 334 -11.70 9.26 33.72
CA LEU A 334 -11.40 10.18 34.82
C LEU A 334 -12.14 11.53 34.72
N GLN A 335 -13.03 11.70 33.73
CA GLN A 335 -13.76 12.94 33.46
C GLN A 335 -12.87 14.17 33.16
N GLN A 336 -11.63 13.94 32.73
CA GLN A 336 -10.69 15.01 32.33
C GLN A 336 -10.78 15.25 30.82
N TYR A 337 -11.88 15.86 30.39
CA TYR A 337 -12.24 15.93 28.97
C TYR A 337 -11.27 16.74 28.10
N LYS A 338 -10.58 17.75 28.66
CA LYS A 338 -9.56 18.54 27.93
C LYS A 338 -8.39 17.67 27.47
N GLU A 339 -7.84 16.87 28.38
CA GLU A 339 -6.74 15.94 28.08
C GLU A 339 -7.23 14.79 27.21
N ALA A 340 -8.44 14.28 27.46
CA ALA A 340 -9.05 13.26 26.62
C ALA A 340 -9.17 13.73 25.16
N PHE A 341 -9.67 14.93 24.92
CA PHE A 341 -9.79 15.51 23.58
C PHE A 341 -8.41 15.72 22.92
N HIS A 342 -7.41 16.17 23.68
CA HIS A 342 -6.04 16.31 23.18
C HIS A 342 -5.48 14.97 22.66
N TYR A 343 -5.52 13.90 23.47
CA TYR A 343 -5.02 12.59 23.06
C TYR A 343 -5.90 11.91 22.01
N GLN A 344 -7.21 12.18 21.99
CA GLN A 344 -8.11 11.72 20.95
C GLN A 344 -7.76 12.35 19.59
N SER A 345 -7.45 13.65 19.54
CA SER A 345 -7.04 14.32 18.31
C SER A 345 -5.74 13.75 17.73
N ILE A 346 -4.78 13.40 18.61
CA ILE A 346 -3.52 12.77 18.21
C ILE A 346 -3.77 11.34 17.75
N TYR A 347 -4.58 10.58 18.49
CA TYR A 347 -4.99 9.23 18.10
C TYR A 347 -5.62 9.23 16.71
N LEU A 348 -6.59 10.10 16.43
CA LEU A 348 -7.24 10.19 15.13
C LEU A 348 -6.23 10.52 14.03
N ARG A 349 -5.39 11.54 14.20
CA ARG A 349 -4.37 11.92 13.20
C ARG A 349 -3.39 10.80 12.89
N VAL A 350 -2.90 10.11 13.93
CA VAL A 350 -1.95 9.00 13.76
C VAL A 350 -2.69 7.76 13.21
N SER A 351 -3.92 7.52 13.64
CA SER A 351 -4.76 6.44 13.15
C SER A 351 -5.10 6.61 11.68
N ASP A 352 -5.43 7.81 11.20
CA ASP A 352 -5.71 8.07 9.78
C ASP A 352 -4.47 7.82 8.91
N SER A 353 -3.31 8.28 9.38
CA SER A 353 -2.02 8.02 8.74
C SER A 353 -1.73 6.52 8.65
N LEU A 354 -1.90 5.79 9.76
CA LEU A 354 -1.71 4.34 9.82
C LEU A 354 -2.82 3.56 9.11
N PHE A 355 -4.05 4.07 9.03
CA PHE A 355 -5.19 3.40 8.40
C PHE A 355 -5.08 3.45 6.88
N ASN A 356 -4.64 4.59 6.33
CA ASN A 356 -4.27 4.68 4.91
C ASN A 356 -3.12 3.71 4.57
N GLU A 357 -2.11 3.63 5.44
CA GLU A 357 -1.01 2.67 5.28
C GLU A 357 -1.51 1.21 5.41
N SER A 358 -2.39 0.93 6.37
CA SER A 358 -2.93 -0.41 6.64
C SER A 358 -3.86 -0.89 5.53
N ARG A 359 -4.71 -0.01 4.98
CA ARG A 359 -5.61 -0.33 3.86
C ARG A 359 -4.79 -0.63 2.61
N THR A 360 -3.75 0.17 2.35
CA THR A 360 -2.79 -0.11 1.29
C THR A 360 -2.15 -1.48 1.51
N LYS A 361 -1.63 -1.77 2.71
CA LYS A 361 -1.05 -3.08 3.05
C LYS A 361 -2.04 -4.23 2.95
N GLU A 362 -3.32 -4.01 3.26
CA GLU A 362 -4.35 -5.06 3.19
C GLU A 362 -4.77 -5.37 1.75
N VAL A 363 -4.94 -4.34 0.92
CA VAL A 363 -5.14 -4.50 -0.54
C VAL A 363 -3.93 -5.20 -1.15
N THR A 364 -2.72 -4.69 -0.90
CA THR A 364 -1.49 -5.34 -1.35
C THR A 364 -1.38 -6.76 -0.80
N ARG A 365 -1.82 -7.04 0.44
CA ARG A 365 -1.83 -8.40 0.99
C ARG A 365 -2.83 -9.31 0.27
N LEU A 366 -4.01 -8.83 -0.10
CA LEU A 366 -4.99 -9.61 -0.85
C LEU A 366 -4.47 -9.92 -2.26
N GLU A 367 -3.94 -8.92 -2.96
CA GLU A 367 -3.26 -9.07 -4.25
C GLU A 367 -2.09 -10.04 -4.14
N MET A 368 -1.25 -9.88 -3.11
CA MET A 368 -0.11 -10.77 -2.87
C MET A 368 -0.54 -12.21 -2.57
N ASN A 369 -1.59 -12.41 -1.77
CA ASN A 369 -2.10 -13.75 -1.49
C ASN A 369 -2.65 -14.41 -2.75
N TYR A 370 -3.34 -13.65 -3.60
CA TYR A 370 -3.85 -14.11 -4.88
C TYR A 370 -2.72 -14.48 -5.85
N ASP A 371 -1.77 -13.57 -6.07
CA ASP A 371 -0.60 -13.79 -6.93
C ASP A 371 0.26 -14.95 -6.42
N PHE A 372 0.40 -15.06 -5.10
CA PHE A 372 1.13 -16.13 -4.47
C PHE A 372 0.44 -17.48 -4.65
N GLN A 373 -0.88 -17.56 -4.42
CA GLN A 373 -1.66 -18.77 -4.66
C GLN A 373 -1.55 -19.22 -6.11
N LYS A 374 -1.70 -18.28 -7.06
CA LYS A 374 -1.56 -18.55 -8.49
C LYS A 374 -0.17 -19.05 -8.87
N LYS A 375 0.90 -18.40 -8.40
CA LYS A 375 2.28 -18.85 -8.61
C LYS A 375 2.52 -20.23 -8.00
N GLN A 376 1.92 -20.52 -6.85
CA GLN A 376 2.10 -21.79 -6.16
C GLN A 376 1.39 -22.94 -6.86
N GLU A 377 0.16 -22.73 -7.33
CA GLU A 377 -0.56 -23.70 -8.17
C GLU A 377 0.22 -24.00 -9.44
N LEU A 378 0.76 -22.96 -10.09
CA LEU A 378 1.59 -23.14 -11.28
C LEU A 378 2.84 -23.99 -10.98
N ILE A 379 3.50 -23.78 -9.83
CA ILE A 379 4.65 -24.60 -9.41
C ILE A 379 4.21 -26.04 -9.17
N GLN A 380 3.09 -26.28 -8.49
CA GLN A 380 2.56 -27.62 -8.26
C GLN A 380 2.24 -28.36 -9.57
N VAL A 381 1.58 -27.69 -10.51
CA VAL A 381 1.27 -28.25 -11.83
C VAL A 381 2.55 -28.59 -12.59
N LYS A 382 3.56 -27.71 -12.57
CA LYS A 382 4.87 -27.99 -13.18
C LYS A 382 5.58 -29.18 -12.53
N GLN A 383 5.49 -29.30 -11.20
CA GLN A 383 6.08 -30.40 -10.45
C GLN A 383 5.40 -31.73 -10.81
N GLN A 384 4.06 -31.76 -10.82
CA GLN A 384 3.27 -32.93 -11.21
C GLN A 384 3.55 -33.35 -12.65
N ALA A 385 3.66 -32.39 -13.58
CA ALA A 385 4.01 -32.68 -14.98
C ALA A 385 5.42 -33.29 -15.09
N LYS A 386 6.37 -32.83 -14.27
CA LYS A 386 7.73 -33.38 -14.23
C LYS A 386 7.75 -34.81 -13.66
N ASP A 387 7.03 -35.06 -12.58
CA ASP A 387 6.94 -36.38 -11.95
C ASP A 387 6.22 -37.38 -12.87
N ALA A 388 5.17 -36.95 -13.58
CA ALA A 388 4.49 -37.77 -14.59
C ALA A 388 5.43 -38.15 -15.75
N ARG A 389 6.22 -37.19 -16.26
CA ARG A 389 7.24 -37.46 -17.29
C ARG A 389 8.27 -38.47 -16.81
N LEU A 390 8.77 -38.32 -15.58
CA LEU A 390 9.75 -39.24 -14.99
C LEU A 390 9.18 -40.65 -14.84
N LYS A 391 7.89 -40.78 -14.52
CA LYS A 391 7.19 -42.06 -14.40
C LYS A 391 7.06 -42.78 -15.74
N ILE A 392 6.68 -42.06 -16.80
CA ILE A 392 6.62 -42.57 -18.17
C ILE A 392 8.01 -43.02 -18.64
N GLU A 393 9.05 -42.24 -18.34
CA GLU A 393 10.43 -42.58 -18.69
C GLU A 393 10.93 -43.84 -17.97
N ASN A 394 10.60 -43.99 -16.69
CA ASN A 394 10.90 -45.19 -15.92
C ASN A 394 10.13 -46.42 -16.42
N GLU A 395 8.86 -46.29 -16.78
CA GLU A 395 8.07 -47.38 -17.39
C GLU A 395 8.66 -47.82 -18.74
N ARG A 396 9.09 -46.86 -19.58
CA ARG A 396 9.82 -47.16 -20.82
C ARG A 396 11.12 -47.90 -20.57
N ARG A 397 11.92 -47.47 -19.57
CA ARG A 397 13.13 -48.17 -19.16
C ARG A 397 12.85 -49.61 -18.71
N LEU A 398 11.82 -49.83 -17.89
CA LEU A 398 11.42 -51.16 -17.45
C LEU A 398 10.91 -52.04 -18.60
N ALA A 399 10.22 -51.46 -19.59
CA ALA A 399 9.82 -52.17 -20.80
C ALA A 399 11.04 -52.57 -21.65
N HIS A 400 12.03 -51.68 -21.79
CA HIS A 400 13.28 -51.97 -22.48
C HIS A 400 14.10 -53.03 -21.74
N GLN A 401 14.12 -53.03 -20.41
CA GLN A 401 14.77 -54.08 -19.62
C GLN A 401 14.09 -55.44 -19.78
N ARG A 402 12.74 -55.49 -19.85
CA ARG A 402 12.00 -56.72 -20.15
C ARG A 402 12.30 -57.22 -21.56
N LEU A 403 12.26 -56.33 -22.56
CA LEU A 403 12.62 -56.66 -23.95
C LEU A 403 14.05 -57.18 -24.03
N TYR A 404 14.97 -56.56 -23.29
CA TYR A 404 16.36 -57.01 -23.20
C TYR A 404 16.47 -58.40 -22.57
N LEU A 405 15.77 -58.67 -21.46
CA LEU A 405 15.74 -60.00 -20.83
C LEU A 405 15.19 -61.09 -21.78
N PHE A 406 14.10 -60.80 -22.50
CA PHE A 406 13.55 -61.69 -23.53
C PHE A 406 14.51 -61.86 -24.72
N SER A 407 15.24 -60.80 -25.10
CA SER A 407 16.26 -60.88 -26.13
C SER A 407 17.48 -61.70 -25.70
N VAL A 408 17.86 -61.70 -24.42
CA VAL A 408 18.96 -62.53 -23.89
C VAL A 408 18.55 -64.02 -23.82
N LEU A 409 17.31 -64.32 -23.42
CA LEU A 409 16.74 -65.67 -23.50
C LEU A 409 16.63 -66.18 -24.94
N GLY A 410 16.23 -65.29 -25.86
CA GLY A 410 16.25 -65.55 -27.30
C GLY A 410 17.66 -65.73 -27.86
N VAL A 411 18.63 -64.96 -27.38
CA VAL A 411 20.04 -65.07 -27.79
C VAL A 411 20.62 -66.42 -27.36
N LEU A 412 20.34 -66.90 -26.14
CA LEU A 412 20.73 -68.25 -25.68
C LEU A 412 20.14 -69.37 -26.56
N PHE A 413 18.89 -69.22 -27.00
CA PHE A 413 18.24 -70.14 -27.96
C PHE A 413 18.88 -70.05 -29.35
N THR A 414 19.26 -68.85 -29.79
CA THR A 414 19.95 -68.65 -31.07
C THR A 414 21.42 -69.04 -31.03
N VAL A 415 22.15 -69.01 -29.91
CA VAL A 415 23.56 -69.44 -29.82
C VAL A 415 23.71 -70.94 -30.13
N LEU A 416 22.69 -71.74 -29.81
CA LEU A 416 22.55 -73.16 -30.19
C LEU A 416 22.37 -73.36 -31.71
N VAL A 417 21.72 -72.39 -32.38
CA VAL A 417 21.46 -72.39 -33.83
C VAL A 417 22.60 -71.70 -34.61
N VAL A 418 23.29 -70.74 -33.97
CA VAL A 418 24.34 -69.89 -34.52
C VAL A 418 25.69 -70.60 -34.56
N SER A 419 25.92 -71.63 -33.74
CA SER A 419 27.12 -72.49 -33.87
C SER A 419 27.20 -73.16 -35.26
N VAL A 420 26.05 -73.45 -35.87
CA VAL A 420 25.93 -73.97 -37.26
C VAL A 420 26.02 -72.84 -38.31
N PHE A 421 25.64 -71.61 -37.95
CA PHE A 421 25.58 -70.47 -38.87
C PHE A 421 26.85 -69.58 -38.89
N ILE A 422 27.71 -69.67 -37.87
CA ILE A 422 28.99 -68.93 -37.75
C ILE A 422 29.92 -69.20 -38.96
N PHE A 423 29.80 -70.36 -39.60
CA PHE A 423 30.52 -70.68 -40.84
C PHE A 423 30.08 -69.82 -42.04
N ARG A 424 28.80 -69.39 -42.10
CA ARG A 424 28.27 -68.53 -43.18
C ARG A 424 28.40 -67.03 -42.91
N SER A 425 28.46 -66.62 -41.64
CA SER A 425 28.35 -65.21 -41.24
C SER A 425 29.62 -64.36 -41.46
N ARG A 426 30.79 -64.99 -41.66
CA ARG A 426 32.04 -64.26 -41.97
C ARG A 426 31.96 -63.41 -43.25
N GLN A 427 31.04 -63.71 -44.17
CA GLN A 427 30.79 -62.85 -45.34
C GLN A 427 29.87 -61.64 -45.07
N VAL A 428 29.05 -61.67 -44.02
CA VAL A 428 28.06 -60.62 -43.72
C VAL A 428 28.70 -59.43 -42.97
N GLN A 429 29.82 -59.66 -42.27
CA GLN A 429 30.54 -58.66 -41.47
C GLN A 429 30.99 -57.41 -42.23
N LYS A 430 31.19 -57.50 -43.56
CA LYS A 430 31.54 -56.34 -44.40
C LYS A 430 30.37 -55.37 -44.64
N LYS A 431 29.12 -55.81 -44.56
CA LYS A 431 27.92 -54.96 -44.77
C LYS A 431 27.54 -54.14 -43.53
N LEU A 432 27.81 -54.66 -42.34
CA LEU A 432 27.42 -54.03 -41.07
C LEU A 432 28.26 -52.79 -40.72
N ASN A 433 29.56 -52.81 -41.04
CA ASN A 433 30.44 -51.66 -40.84
C ASN A 433 30.10 -50.46 -41.75
N SER A 434 29.47 -50.70 -42.90
CA SER A 434 28.99 -49.64 -43.80
C SER A 434 27.74 -48.94 -43.27
N GLN A 435 26.89 -49.61 -42.48
CA GLN A 435 25.68 -49.03 -41.89
C GLN A 435 26.00 -48.25 -40.60
N LEU A 436 27.00 -48.71 -39.85
CA LEU A 436 27.46 -48.06 -38.62
C LEU A 436 28.07 -46.68 -38.92
N THR A 437 28.76 -46.53 -40.05
CA THR A 437 29.29 -45.23 -40.50
C THR A 437 28.19 -44.28 -40.97
N THR A 438 27.13 -44.78 -41.62
CA THR A 438 25.98 -43.95 -42.01
C THR A 438 25.24 -43.42 -40.79
N GLN A 439 24.94 -44.28 -39.80
CA GLN A 439 24.29 -43.87 -38.55
C GLN A 439 25.13 -42.87 -37.76
N LYS A 440 26.46 -43.04 -37.74
CA LYS A 440 27.36 -42.11 -37.04
C LYS A 440 27.37 -40.72 -37.69
N ASN A 441 27.26 -40.66 -39.02
CA ASN A 441 27.16 -39.40 -39.76
C ASN A 441 25.79 -38.72 -39.55
N ASP A 442 24.71 -39.50 -39.54
CA ASP A 442 23.34 -39.01 -39.30
C ASP A 442 23.18 -38.45 -37.88
N LEU A 443 23.81 -39.12 -36.89
CA LEU A 443 23.87 -38.66 -35.51
C LEU A 443 24.68 -37.36 -35.36
N GLN A 444 25.76 -37.23 -36.14
CA GLN A 444 26.59 -36.04 -36.15
C GLN A 444 25.87 -34.85 -36.80
N GLN A 445 25.07 -35.10 -37.84
CA GLN A 445 24.23 -34.09 -38.48
C GLN A 445 23.14 -33.57 -37.54
N LYS A 446 22.42 -34.47 -36.85
CA LYS A 446 21.42 -34.08 -35.84
C LYS A 446 22.02 -33.32 -34.66
N LYS A 447 23.26 -33.62 -34.29
CA LYS A 447 23.99 -32.89 -33.26
C LYS A 447 24.27 -31.44 -33.69
N ASN A 448 24.65 -31.23 -34.95
CA ASN A 448 24.91 -29.90 -35.49
C ASN A 448 23.62 -29.07 -35.61
N GLU A 449 22.51 -29.70 -36.03
CA GLU A 449 21.18 -29.05 -36.03
C GLU A 449 20.75 -28.62 -34.62
N LEU A 450 20.98 -29.45 -33.60
CA LEU A 450 20.70 -29.11 -32.21
C LEU A 450 21.52 -27.93 -31.68
N VAL A 451 22.77 -27.79 -32.12
CA VAL A 451 23.63 -26.66 -31.76
C VAL A 451 23.10 -25.37 -32.38
N MET A 452 22.77 -25.40 -33.67
CA MET A 452 22.17 -24.27 -34.38
C MET A 452 20.85 -23.82 -33.74
N LEU A 453 19.95 -24.77 -33.43
CA LEU A 453 18.68 -24.46 -32.79
C LEU A 453 18.87 -23.86 -31.39
N ASN A 454 19.90 -24.29 -30.66
CA ASN A 454 20.21 -23.75 -29.33
C ASN A 454 20.75 -22.32 -29.42
N GLU A 455 21.52 -21.99 -30.46
CA GLU A 455 21.95 -20.61 -30.76
C GLU A 455 20.77 -19.70 -31.11
N GLU A 456 19.82 -20.15 -31.93
CA GLU A 456 18.57 -19.40 -32.19
C GLU A 456 17.77 -19.16 -30.91
N LEU A 457 17.67 -20.18 -30.04
CA LEU A 457 16.98 -20.07 -28.75
C LEU A 457 17.68 -19.07 -27.81
N HIS A 458 19.01 -19.00 -27.87
CA HIS A 458 19.80 -18.00 -27.15
C HIS A 458 19.54 -16.59 -27.68
N GLN A 459 19.51 -16.39 -29.00
CA GLN A 459 19.17 -15.09 -29.60
C GLN A 459 17.74 -14.64 -29.24
N SER A 460 16.75 -15.53 -29.38
CA SER A 460 15.36 -15.22 -29.04
C SER A 460 15.21 -14.86 -27.54
N ARG A 461 15.97 -15.51 -26.67
CA ARG A 461 16.00 -15.19 -25.24
C ARG A 461 16.56 -13.79 -24.98
N ASP A 462 17.61 -13.40 -25.69
CA ASP A 462 18.23 -12.08 -25.53
C ASP A 462 17.31 -10.97 -26.05
N GLU A 463 16.57 -11.20 -27.14
CA GLU A 463 15.50 -10.30 -27.61
C GLU A 463 14.38 -10.14 -26.57
N ILE A 464 13.92 -11.23 -25.95
CA ILE A 464 12.89 -11.17 -24.90
C ILE A 464 13.38 -10.35 -23.70
N ILE A 465 14.66 -10.46 -23.34
CA ILE A 465 15.24 -9.67 -22.25
C ILE A 465 15.27 -8.18 -22.63
N ALA A 466 15.69 -7.85 -23.85
CA ALA A 466 15.69 -6.47 -24.35
C ALA A 466 14.27 -5.86 -24.39
N GLN A 467 13.28 -6.62 -24.87
CA GLN A 467 11.87 -6.19 -24.85
C GLN A 467 11.35 -5.97 -23.42
N ARG A 468 11.69 -6.87 -22.49
CA ARG A 468 11.31 -6.71 -21.08
C ARG A 468 11.90 -5.45 -20.48
N ASP A 469 13.17 -5.19 -20.71
CA ASP A 469 13.88 -4.03 -20.15
C ASP A 469 13.35 -2.70 -20.77
N TYR A 470 12.97 -2.73 -22.04
CA TYR A 470 12.26 -1.63 -22.70
C TYR A 470 10.88 -1.38 -22.06
N ILE A 471 10.09 -2.43 -21.84
CA ILE A 471 8.78 -2.34 -21.17
C ILE A 471 8.91 -1.80 -19.75
N GLU A 472 9.92 -2.25 -18.99
CA GLU A 472 10.17 -1.78 -17.63
C GLU A 472 10.49 -0.27 -17.60
N THR A 473 11.25 0.20 -18.60
CA THR A 473 11.56 1.63 -18.78
C THR A 473 10.30 2.43 -19.11
N GLN A 474 9.50 1.99 -20.09
CA GLN A 474 8.23 2.62 -20.45
C GLN A 474 7.25 2.67 -19.27
N HIS A 475 7.17 1.59 -18.49
CA HIS A 475 6.29 1.52 -17.32
C HIS A 475 6.73 2.49 -16.21
N LYS A 476 8.03 2.73 -16.07
CA LYS A 476 8.57 3.71 -15.12
C LYS A 476 8.21 5.14 -15.54
N ASP A 477 8.37 5.48 -16.81
CA ASP A 477 8.04 6.80 -17.36
C ASP A 477 6.53 7.08 -17.27
N LEU A 478 5.71 6.07 -17.59
CA LEU A 478 4.26 6.16 -17.48
C LEU A 478 3.80 6.38 -16.03
N ARG A 479 4.46 5.73 -15.06
CA ARG A 479 4.18 5.95 -13.64
C ARG A 479 4.52 7.38 -13.19
N GLN A 480 5.67 7.90 -13.63
CA GLN A 480 6.06 9.28 -13.31
C GLN A 480 5.10 10.30 -13.94
N ASN A 481 4.67 10.07 -15.18
CA ASN A 481 3.68 10.92 -15.84
C ASN A 481 2.33 10.87 -15.13
N LYS A 482 1.88 9.69 -14.70
CA LYS A 482 0.66 9.54 -13.91
C LYS A 482 0.72 10.34 -12.60
N GLU A 483 1.83 10.22 -11.85
CA GLU A 483 2.01 10.98 -10.61
C GLU A 483 1.99 12.51 -10.85
N ARG A 484 2.57 12.99 -11.96
CA ARG A 484 2.51 14.41 -12.33
C ARG A 484 1.09 14.86 -12.64
N ILE A 485 0.35 14.10 -13.44
CA ILE A 485 -1.04 14.40 -13.83
C ILE A 485 -1.95 14.40 -12.59
N ASP A 486 -1.82 13.41 -11.71
CA ASP A 486 -2.62 13.32 -10.48
C ASP A 486 -2.39 14.54 -9.56
N ASN A 487 -1.15 15.02 -9.46
CA ASN A 487 -0.82 16.23 -8.69
C ASN A 487 -1.40 17.49 -9.32
N SER A 488 -1.36 17.63 -10.65
CA SER A 488 -1.98 18.77 -11.36
C SER A 488 -3.50 18.80 -11.19
N ILE A 489 -4.17 17.65 -11.26
CA ILE A 489 -5.61 17.55 -11.07
C ILE A 489 -6.00 17.93 -9.63
N ARG A 490 -5.24 17.47 -8.62
CA ARG A 490 -5.49 17.88 -7.22
C ARG A 490 -5.29 19.38 -6.99
N ALA A 491 -4.31 19.99 -7.66
CA ALA A 491 -4.12 21.43 -7.60
C ALA A 491 -5.32 22.18 -8.18
N ALA A 492 -5.81 21.76 -9.35
CA ALA A 492 -7.02 22.32 -9.96
C ALA A 492 -8.24 22.19 -9.04
N GLN A 493 -8.41 21.03 -8.39
CA GLN A 493 -9.49 20.80 -7.43
C GLN A 493 -9.42 21.71 -6.21
N THR A 494 -8.20 21.91 -5.67
CA THR A 494 -7.99 22.80 -4.52
C THR A 494 -8.35 24.24 -4.86
N ILE A 495 -7.97 24.70 -6.06
CA ILE A 495 -8.30 26.04 -6.56
C ILE A 495 -9.82 26.19 -6.76
N GLN A 496 -10.47 25.21 -7.42
CA GLN A 496 -11.91 25.26 -7.65
C GLN A 496 -12.71 25.31 -6.35
N HIS A 497 -12.37 24.48 -5.35
CA HIS A 497 -13.04 24.50 -4.05
C HIS A 497 -12.85 25.82 -3.28
N ALA A 498 -11.76 26.57 -3.53
CA ALA A 498 -11.53 27.85 -2.88
C ALA A 498 -12.41 28.99 -3.44
N VAL A 499 -12.92 28.84 -4.67
CA VAL A 499 -13.69 29.86 -5.39
C VAL A 499 -15.20 29.63 -5.25
N LEU A 500 -15.66 28.40 -5.04
CA LEU A 500 -17.07 28.07 -4.82
C LEU A 500 -17.56 28.50 -3.42
N PRO A 501 -18.82 28.96 -3.27
CA PRO A 501 -19.37 29.34 -1.97
C PRO A 501 -19.34 28.17 -0.97
N VAL A 502 -18.85 28.43 0.24
CA VAL A 502 -18.76 27.40 1.28
C VAL A 502 -20.14 27.23 1.94
N ALA A 503 -20.51 26.01 2.34
CA ALA A 503 -21.78 25.71 3.01
C ALA A 503 -22.08 26.53 4.29
N ARG A 504 -21.08 27.24 4.85
CA ARG A 504 -21.27 28.20 5.95
C ARG A 504 -21.87 29.51 5.45
N GLU A 505 -21.40 30.03 4.32
CA GLU A 505 -21.90 31.28 3.72
C GLU A 505 -23.35 31.10 3.28
N LEU A 506 -23.65 30.00 2.60
CA LEU A 506 -25.02 29.70 2.17
C LEU A 506 -26.00 29.56 3.36
N ARG A 507 -25.55 29.03 4.51
CA ARG A 507 -26.36 28.95 5.74
C ARG A 507 -26.62 30.30 6.40
N GLN A 508 -25.81 31.33 6.10
CA GLN A 508 -26.06 32.68 6.57
C GLN A 508 -27.07 33.40 5.68
N ILE A 509 -27.11 33.05 4.39
CA ILE A 509 -27.99 33.67 3.39
C ILE A 509 -29.37 33.00 3.36
N PHE A 510 -29.42 31.67 3.42
CA PHE A 510 -30.66 30.89 3.31
C PHE A 510 -30.93 30.06 4.57
N SER A 511 -32.17 30.11 5.05
CA SER A 511 -32.65 29.33 6.20
C SER A 511 -32.95 27.87 5.85
N ASP A 512 -33.50 27.61 4.66
CA ASP A 512 -33.77 26.26 4.13
C ASP A 512 -33.37 26.19 2.64
N TYR A 513 -32.36 25.38 2.33
CA TYR A 513 -31.83 25.20 0.98
C TYR A 513 -31.18 23.82 0.79
N PHE A 514 -30.98 23.42 -0.46
CA PHE A 514 -30.06 22.34 -0.82
C PHE A 514 -29.21 22.69 -2.03
N VAL A 515 -28.02 22.09 -2.08
CA VAL A 515 -27.18 22.03 -3.28
C VAL A 515 -26.84 20.56 -3.54
N ILE A 516 -27.09 20.12 -4.77
CA ILE A 516 -26.60 18.87 -5.36
C ILE A 516 -25.49 19.28 -6.31
N TYR A 517 -24.26 18.87 -6.03
CA TYR A 517 -23.10 19.16 -6.84
C TYR A 517 -22.27 17.88 -6.97
N ARG A 518 -22.34 17.24 -8.14
CA ARG A 518 -21.65 15.99 -8.46
C ARG A 518 -20.81 16.20 -9.72
N PRO A 519 -19.50 16.49 -9.60
CA PRO A 519 -18.64 16.53 -10.77
C PRO A 519 -18.50 15.12 -11.38
N LYS A 520 -18.47 15.04 -12.71
CA LYS A 520 -18.23 13.82 -13.48
C LYS A 520 -16.81 13.29 -13.26
N ASP A 521 -15.84 14.21 -13.33
CA ASP A 521 -14.42 13.95 -13.05
C ASP A 521 -14.06 14.48 -11.66
N VAL A 522 -12.76 14.68 -11.38
CA VAL A 522 -12.29 15.23 -10.09
C VAL A 522 -12.68 16.70 -9.89
N VAL A 523 -12.90 17.42 -10.99
CA VAL A 523 -13.30 18.84 -11.01
C VAL A 523 -14.41 19.03 -12.04
N SER A 524 -15.30 20.00 -11.78
CA SER A 524 -16.48 20.28 -12.61
C SER A 524 -16.26 21.46 -13.56
N GLY A 525 -16.96 21.52 -14.69
CA GLY A 525 -17.27 22.76 -15.40
C GLY A 525 -18.43 23.52 -14.73
N ASP A 526 -19.38 22.81 -14.14
CA ASP A 526 -20.51 23.43 -13.45
C ASP A 526 -20.07 24.22 -12.22
N PHE A 527 -20.71 25.36 -11.97
CA PHE A 527 -20.51 26.12 -10.75
C PHE A 527 -21.75 26.90 -10.33
N TYR A 528 -21.82 27.19 -9.04
CA TYR A 528 -22.83 28.08 -8.47
C TYR A 528 -22.16 29.25 -7.78
N TRP A 529 -22.81 30.39 -7.83
CA TRP A 529 -22.34 31.64 -7.24
C TRP A 529 -23.50 32.30 -6.52
N VAL A 530 -23.28 32.72 -5.28
CA VAL A 530 -24.30 33.34 -4.43
C VAL A 530 -23.68 34.47 -3.64
N LYS A 531 -24.27 35.67 -3.71
CA LYS A 531 -23.88 36.80 -2.87
C LYS A 531 -25.10 37.59 -2.41
N GLN A 532 -25.02 38.10 -1.19
CA GLN A 532 -26.00 38.99 -0.59
C GLN A 532 -25.52 40.44 -0.73
N LEU A 533 -26.34 41.26 -1.38
CA LEU A 533 -26.20 42.71 -1.51
C LEU A 533 -27.20 43.41 -0.57
N PRO A 534 -27.06 44.72 -0.29
CA PRO A 534 -28.05 45.46 0.49
C PRO A 534 -29.46 45.36 -0.13
N GLY A 535 -30.36 44.64 0.55
CA GLY A 535 -31.76 44.47 0.10
C GLY A 535 -31.99 43.45 -1.01
N GLN A 536 -30.98 42.73 -1.49
CA GLN A 536 -31.13 41.74 -2.56
C GLN A 536 -30.13 40.59 -2.43
N THR A 537 -30.54 39.37 -2.77
CA THR A 537 -29.63 38.21 -2.92
C THR A 537 -29.59 37.79 -4.38
N ILE A 538 -28.40 37.58 -4.95
CA ILE A 538 -28.23 37.10 -6.32
C ILE A 538 -27.71 35.66 -6.29
N VAL A 539 -28.34 34.81 -7.10
CA VAL A 539 -27.97 33.39 -7.26
C VAL A 539 -27.72 33.13 -8.75
N VAL A 540 -26.58 32.52 -9.04
CA VAL A 540 -26.21 32.04 -10.37
C VAL A 540 -25.93 30.55 -10.29
N VAL A 541 -26.52 29.79 -11.20
CA VAL A 541 -26.26 28.37 -11.41
C VAL A 541 -25.83 28.21 -12.86
N ALA A 542 -24.59 27.82 -13.10
CA ALA A 542 -23.98 27.80 -14.41
C ALA A 542 -23.43 26.41 -14.76
N ASP A 543 -23.66 26.03 -16.00
CA ASP A 543 -23.20 24.83 -16.68
C ASP A 543 -22.21 25.27 -17.76
N CYS A 544 -20.95 24.90 -17.58
CA CYS A 544 -19.89 25.28 -18.53
C CYS A 544 -19.58 24.12 -19.45
N THR A 545 -19.38 24.41 -20.73
CA THR A 545 -18.93 23.38 -21.67
C THR A 545 -17.55 22.84 -21.27
N GLY A 546 -17.43 21.52 -21.24
CA GLY A 546 -16.18 20.82 -20.96
C GLY A 546 -16.12 20.27 -19.54
N HIS A 547 -15.44 19.14 -19.37
CA HIS A 547 -15.29 18.47 -18.08
C HIS A 547 -13.81 18.36 -17.69
N GLY A 548 -13.54 18.06 -16.42
CA GLY A 548 -12.17 17.98 -15.91
C GLY A 548 -11.47 19.34 -15.90
N VAL A 549 -10.13 19.34 -16.01
CA VAL A 549 -9.31 20.56 -15.81
C VAL A 549 -9.72 21.73 -16.72
N PRO A 550 -9.99 21.55 -18.03
CA PRO A 550 -10.48 22.64 -18.88
C PRO A 550 -11.83 23.22 -18.42
N GLY A 551 -12.77 22.37 -17.99
CA GLY A 551 -14.05 22.79 -17.42
C GLY A 551 -13.86 23.62 -16.15
N ALA A 552 -12.98 23.19 -15.25
CA ALA A 552 -12.69 23.93 -14.01
C ALA A 552 -12.11 25.33 -14.25
N PHE A 553 -11.32 25.51 -15.31
CA PHE A 553 -10.85 26.84 -15.72
C PHE A 553 -12.01 27.72 -16.22
N MET A 554 -12.98 27.15 -16.95
CA MET A 554 -14.18 27.88 -17.37
C MET A 554 -15.01 28.33 -16.17
N SER A 555 -15.20 27.47 -15.17
CA SER A 555 -15.87 27.85 -13.92
C SER A 555 -15.17 29.00 -13.21
N LEU A 556 -13.84 28.96 -13.13
CA LEU A 556 -13.04 29.98 -12.47
C LEU A 556 -13.10 31.32 -13.21
N ILE A 557 -13.05 31.30 -14.54
CA ILE A 557 -13.26 32.51 -15.36
C ILE A 557 -14.67 33.06 -15.11
N GLY A 558 -15.68 32.20 -15.16
CA GLY A 558 -17.07 32.57 -14.90
C GLY A 558 -17.27 33.25 -13.55
N VAL A 559 -16.76 32.66 -12.46
CA VAL A 559 -16.87 33.25 -11.12
C VAL A 559 -16.17 34.60 -11.02
N ASN A 560 -14.95 34.73 -11.54
CA ASN A 560 -14.23 36.01 -11.49
C ASN A 560 -14.91 37.10 -12.33
N LEU A 561 -15.50 36.73 -13.47
CA LEU A 561 -16.27 37.67 -14.28
C LEU A 561 -17.55 38.11 -13.56
N LEU A 562 -18.25 37.21 -12.88
CA LEU A 562 -19.42 37.57 -12.07
C LEU A 562 -19.05 38.53 -10.93
N ASP A 563 -17.94 38.27 -10.22
CA ASP A 563 -17.46 39.17 -9.17
C ASP A 563 -17.14 40.56 -9.76
N LYS A 564 -16.52 40.63 -10.94
CA LYS A 564 -16.28 41.89 -11.66
C LYS A 564 -17.59 42.59 -12.02
N ILE A 565 -18.52 41.90 -12.68
CA ILE A 565 -19.79 42.47 -13.16
C ILE A 565 -20.59 43.07 -12.00
N ILE A 566 -20.67 42.34 -10.88
CA ILE A 566 -21.56 42.70 -9.78
C ILE A 566 -20.91 43.71 -8.84
N PHE A 567 -19.63 43.54 -8.48
CA PHE A 567 -18.97 44.40 -7.49
C PHE A 567 -18.15 45.54 -8.07
N GLN A 568 -17.67 45.43 -9.32
CA GLN A 568 -16.89 46.50 -9.96
C GLN A 568 -17.75 47.31 -10.93
N GLU A 569 -18.57 46.64 -11.74
CA GLU A 569 -19.44 47.29 -12.74
C GLU A 569 -20.83 47.64 -12.16
N ASN A 570 -21.16 47.19 -10.94
CA ASN A 570 -22.43 47.44 -10.21
C ASN A 570 -23.70 46.97 -10.95
N ILE A 571 -23.58 45.96 -11.81
CA ILE A 571 -24.72 45.40 -12.54
C ILE A 571 -25.37 44.32 -11.69
N THR A 572 -26.64 44.52 -11.32
CA THR A 572 -27.38 43.64 -10.39
C THR A 572 -28.63 42.99 -11.00
N GLN A 573 -29.06 43.46 -12.18
CA GLN A 573 -30.23 42.90 -12.87
C GLN A 573 -29.87 41.61 -13.62
N PRO A 574 -30.60 40.49 -13.42
CA PRO A 574 -30.26 39.19 -14.01
C PRO A 574 -30.01 39.17 -15.53
N ALA A 575 -30.82 39.88 -16.30
CA ALA A 575 -30.68 39.95 -17.76
C ALA A 575 -29.40 40.70 -18.19
N GLU A 576 -29.08 41.80 -17.52
CA GLU A 576 -27.87 42.59 -17.78
C GLU A 576 -26.60 41.84 -17.35
N ILE A 577 -26.67 41.11 -16.23
CA ILE A 577 -25.59 40.22 -15.79
C ILE A 577 -25.27 39.20 -16.90
N LEU A 578 -26.28 38.53 -17.47
CA LEU A 578 -26.06 37.57 -18.55
C LEU A 578 -25.53 38.21 -19.84
N ASN A 579 -26.03 39.40 -20.21
CA ASN A 579 -25.55 40.13 -21.39
C ASN A 579 -24.06 40.51 -21.23
N GLN A 580 -23.70 41.04 -20.07
CA GLN A 580 -22.32 41.44 -19.79
C GLN A 580 -21.40 40.24 -19.63
N LEU A 581 -21.87 39.16 -18.99
CA LEU A 581 -21.12 37.91 -18.89
C LEU A 581 -20.87 37.31 -20.28
N HIS A 582 -21.86 37.35 -21.17
CA HIS A 582 -21.70 36.91 -22.56
C HIS A 582 -20.63 37.71 -23.30
N PHE A 583 -20.65 39.05 -23.17
CA PHE A 583 -19.63 39.92 -23.76
C PHE A 583 -18.22 39.65 -23.21
N LEU A 584 -18.06 39.62 -21.89
CA LEU A 584 -16.76 39.41 -21.25
C LEU A 584 -16.21 38.00 -21.46
N MET A 585 -17.07 36.98 -21.54
CA MET A 585 -16.67 35.61 -21.83
C MET A 585 -16.08 35.48 -23.25
N ASN A 586 -16.71 36.11 -24.24
CA ASN A 586 -16.20 36.13 -25.62
C ASN A 586 -14.80 36.76 -25.73
N ILE A 587 -14.54 37.80 -24.93
CA ILE A 587 -13.22 38.46 -24.83
C ILE A 587 -12.21 37.55 -24.13
N ALA A 588 -12.57 37.03 -22.96
CA ALA A 588 -11.68 36.21 -22.13
C ALA A 588 -11.19 34.96 -22.87
N LEU A 589 -12.06 34.35 -23.69
CA LEU A 589 -11.75 33.15 -24.48
C LEU A 589 -11.18 33.45 -25.87
N ARG A 590 -10.97 34.72 -26.22
CA ARG A 590 -10.48 35.17 -27.55
C ARG A 590 -11.28 34.58 -28.72
N GLN A 591 -12.59 34.43 -28.55
CA GLN A 591 -13.47 33.82 -29.55
C GLN A 591 -13.88 34.78 -30.70
N GLN A 592 -13.40 36.03 -30.66
CA GLN A 592 -13.55 36.99 -31.74
C GLN A 592 -12.60 36.62 -32.89
N GLY A 593 -13.15 36.12 -34.00
CA GLY A 593 -12.40 35.81 -35.24
C GLY A 593 -11.95 34.35 -35.43
N ALA A 594 -12.26 33.43 -34.51
CA ALA A 594 -11.93 32.01 -34.66
C ALA A 594 -12.99 31.24 -35.48
N GLU A 595 -12.57 30.43 -36.46
CA GLU A 595 -13.46 29.56 -37.27
C GLU A 595 -14.15 28.45 -36.44
N GLN A 596 -13.59 28.13 -35.26
CA GLN A 596 -14.19 27.23 -34.27
C GLN A 596 -14.22 27.91 -32.89
N ARG A 597 -15.41 28.37 -32.47
CA ARG A 597 -15.63 28.81 -31.08
C ARG A 597 -15.86 27.57 -30.20
N SER A 598 -14.85 27.15 -29.45
CA SER A 598 -14.99 26.12 -28.41
C SER A 598 -15.13 26.79 -27.04
N GLY A 599 -16.29 26.65 -26.39
CA GLY A 599 -16.52 27.21 -25.06
C GLY A 599 -17.81 28.03 -24.99
N GLY A 600 -18.76 27.59 -24.17
CA GLY A 600 -20.00 28.30 -23.87
C GLY A 600 -20.47 27.97 -22.46
N MET A 601 -21.49 28.69 -22.00
CA MET A 601 -22.08 28.49 -20.68
C MET A 601 -23.60 28.64 -20.76
N ASP A 602 -24.30 27.66 -20.21
CA ASP A 602 -25.72 27.76 -19.94
C ASP A 602 -25.88 28.15 -18.47
N ALA A 603 -26.80 29.06 -18.16
CA ALA A 603 -26.82 29.68 -16.84
C ALA A 603 -28.23 30.12 -16.44
N VAL A 604 -28.55 29.96 -15.16
CA VAL A 604 -29.75 30.49 -14.53
C VAL A 604 -29.30 31.58 -13.56
N VAL A 605 -29.74 32.81 -13.80
CA VAL A 605 -29.50 33.94 -12.91
C VAL A 605 -30.82 34.41 -12.35
N PHE A 606 -30.94 34.48 -11.03
CA PHE A 606 -32.10 35.08 -10.40
C PHE A 606 -31.71 35.87 -9.16
N SER A 607 -32.50 36.90 -8.87
CA SER A 607 -32.33 37.72 -7.70
C SER A 607 -33.59 37.75 -6.84
N LEU A 608 -33.38 37.81 -5.52
CA LEU A 608 -34.39 37.74 -4.49
C LEU A 608 -34.40 39.04 -3.71
N THR A 609 -35.51 39.77 -3.78
CA THR A 609 -35.71 41.03 -3.06
C THR A 609 -36.90 40.88 -2.11
N PRO A 610 -36.67 40.84 -0.78
CA PRO A 610 -37.74 40.79 0.21
C PRO A 610 -38.64 42.04 0.12
N GLN A 611 -39.95 41.86 0.23
CA GLN A 611 -40.96 42.94 0.26
C GLN A 611 -41.70 42.97 1.60
N THR A 612 -42.36 44.08 1.90
CA THR A 612 -42.99 44.37 3.21
C THR A 612 -44.14 43.44 3.60
N ASN A 613 -44.70 42.65 2.68
CA ASN A 613 -45.90 41.85 2.91
C ASN A 613 -45.64 40.34 3.00
N HIS A 614 -44.50 39.87 3.53
CA HIS A 614 -44.12 38.44 3.48
C HIS A 614 -44.11 37.86 2.06
N HIS A 615 -43.74 38.69 1.10
CA HIS A 615 -43.54 38.30 -0.29
C HIS A 615 -42.10 38.59 -0.68
N THR A 616 -41.59 37.82 -1.61
CA THR A 616 -40.26 38.00 -2.20
C THR A 616 -40.43 38.21 -3.69
N LYS A 617 -39.91 39.34 -4.19
CA LYS A 617 -39.83 39.61 -5.62
C LYS A 617 -38.65 38.82 -6.20
N VAL A 618 -38.95 37.95 -7.16
CA VAL A 618 -37.99 37.12 -7.87
C VAL A 618 -37.84 37.66 -9.28
N MET A 619 -36.65 38.14 -9.61
CA MET A 619 -36.29 38.50 -10.98
C MET A 619 -35.42 37.40 -11.56
N PHE A 620 -35.70 36.96 -12.79
CA PHE A 620 -35.04 35.83 -13.43
C PHE A 620 -34.63 36.16 -14.87
N SER A 621 -33.47 35.65 -15.26
CA SER A 621 -33.06 35.50 -16.65
C SER A 621 -32.25 34.20 -16.80
N GLY A 622 -32.43 33.52 -17.92
CA GLY A 622 -31.81 32.21 -18.16
C GLY A 622 -31.22 32.10 -19.54
N ALA A 623 -30.01 31.56 -19.63
CA ALA A 623 -29.37 31.05 -20.83
C ALA A 623 -29.63 29.53 -20.92
N ARG A 624 -30.53 29.15 -21.84
CA ARG A 624 -31.13 27.81 -22.06
C ARG A 624 -31.94 27.21 -20.90
N ASN A 625 -31.41 27.27 -19.68
CA ASN A 625 -31.99 26.59 -18.54
C ASN A 625 -33.16 27.40 -17.93
N PRO A 626 -34.29 26.73 -17.58
CA PRO A 626 -35.42 27.38 -16.93
C PRO A 626 -35.24 27.48 -15.41
N LEU A 627 -36.01 28.37 -14.79
CA LEU A 627 -36.20 28.40 -13.33
C LEU A 627 -37.54 27.75 -12.99
N TYR A 628 -37.52 26.69 -12.17
CA TYR A 628 -38.73 26.06 -11.66
C TYR A 628 -39.13 26.70 -10.34
N TYR A 629 -40.43 26.89 -10.13
CA TYR A 629 -40.91 27.41 -8.85
C TYR A 629 -42.25 26.81 -8.45
N LYS A 630 -42.48 26.85 -7.14
CA LYS A 630 -43.73 26.46 -6.49
C LYS A 630 -44.26 27.66 -5.71
N ASP A 631 -45.36 28.23 -6.18
CA ASP A 631 -46.15 29.16 -5.40
C ASP A 631 -46.80 28.41 -4.22
N ALA A 632 -46.70 28.97 -3.02
CA ALA A 632 -47.33 28.41 -1.82
C ALA A 632 -48.86 28.35 -1.93
N ASN A 633 -49.48 29.26 -2.70
CA ASN A 633 -50.93 29.43 -2.79
C ASN A 633 -51.56 28.70 -3.98
N GLN A 634 -50.78 28.29 -4.98
CA GLN A 634 -51.29 27.60 -6.18
C GLN A 634 -50.82 26.15 -6.23
N PRO A 635 -51.63 25.18 -6.69
CA PRO A 635 -51.20 23.79 -6.91
C PRO A 635 -50.25 23.67 -8.13
N GLY A 636 -49.40 22.63 -8.15
CA GLY A 636 -48.45 22.38 -9.25
C GLY A 636 -47.12 23.15 -9.19
N ILE A 637 -46.15 22.73 -10.01
CA ILE A 637 -44.86 23.41 -10.22
C ILE A 637 -44.92 24.16 -11.54
N GLN A 638 -44.48 25.42 -11.53
CA GLN A 638 -44.43 26.29 -12.70
C GLN A 638 -42.98 26.48 -13.13
N LEU A 639 -42.78 26.97 -14.36
CA LEU A 639 -41.45 27.24 -14.89
C LEU A 639 -41.40 28.58 -15.62
N LEU A 640 -40.33 29.33 -15.39
CA LEU A 640 -39.94 30.50 -16.18
C LEU A 640 -38.92 30.03 -17.22
N LYS A 641 -39.19 30.27 -18.51
CA LYS A 641 -38.34 29.76 -19.60
C LYS A 641 -37.13 30.67 -19.79
N GLY A 642 -35.94 30.08 -19.90
CA GLY A 642 -34.74 30.80 -20.35
C GLY A 642 -34.78 31.08 -21.86
N ASN A 643 -33.95 32.01 -22.31
CA ASN A 643 -33.68 32.25 -23.73
C ASN A 643 -32.99 31.02 -24.33
N ARG A 644 -33.20 30.75 -25.62
CA ARG A 644 -32.53 29.61 -26.32
C ARG A 644 -31.03 29.84 -26.59
N LYS A 645 -30.52 31.02 -26.22
CA LYS A 645 -29.15 31.48 -26.37
C LYS A 645 -28.29 31.03 -25.17
N SER A 646 -27.04 30.65 -25.46
CA SER A 646 -26.00 30.39 -24.45
C SER A 646 -25.09 31.60 -24.28
N VAL A 647 -24.48 31.73 -23.11
CA VAL A 647 -23.39 32.68 -22.84
C VAL A 647 -22.14 32.19 -23.59
N GLY A 648 -21.42 33.07 -24.31
CA GLY A 648 -20.24 32.68 -25.11
C GLY A 648 -20.51 31.83 -26.38
N GLY A 649 -21.78 31.63 -26.77
CA GLY A 649 -22.14 30.76 -27.91
C GLY A 649 -22.06 31.42 -29.30
N ILE A 650 -22.19 30.59 -30.36
CA ILE A 650 -22.12 31.00 -31.79
C ILE A 650 -23.43 31.67 -32.29
N ARG A 651 -24.58 31.41 -31.66
CA ARG A 651 -25.91 31.83 -32.17
C ARG A 651 -26.35 33.22 -31.67
N ASN A 652 -26.75 34.08 -32.63
CA ASN A 652 -27.40 35.38 -32.48
C ASN A 652 -26.80 36.31 -31.41
N ASP A 653 -25.67 36.94 -31.75
CA ASP A 653 -25.05 38.02 -30.95
C ASP A 653 -25.96 39.26 -30.81
N ILE A 654 -27.01 39.38 -31.63
CA ILE A 654 -27.95 40.52 -31.67
C ILE A 654 -29.05 40.43 -30.59
N GLU A 655 -29.42 39.21 -30.15
CA GLU A 655 -30.51 39.03 -29.17
C GLU A 655 -30.00 39.22 -27.73
N GLN A 656 -30.63 40.15 -27.00
CA GLN A 656 -30.39 40.36 -25.57
C GLN A 656 -31.17 39.35 -24.71
N PHE A 657 -30.63 38.99 -23.55
CA PHE A 657 -31.35 38.16 -22.58
C PHE A 657 -32.56 38.91 -22.03
N THR A 658 -33.66 38.18 -21.80
CA THR A 658 -34.94 38.77 -21.38
C THR A 658 -35.15 38.66 -19.89
N LEU A 659 -35.59 39.73 -19.23
CA LEU A 659 -35.96 39.71 -17.82
C LEU A 659 -37.39 39.20 -17.64
N GLN A 660 -37.60 38.30 -16.68
CA GLN A 660 -38.91 37.89 -16.19
C GLN A 660 -39.01 38.19 -14.69
N GLU A 661 -40.21 38.56 -14.24
CA GLU A 661 -40.50 38.90 -12.85
C GLU A 661 -41.68 38.09 -12.33
N VAL A 662 -41.55 37.59 -11.10
CA VAL A 662 -42.66 36.97 -10.36
C VAL A 662 -42.56 37.36 -8.88
N VAL A 663 -43.70 37.61 -8.24
CA VAL A 663 -43.78 37.89 -6.80
C VAL A 663 -44.35 36.67 -6.11
N LEU A 664 -43.60 36.11 -5.16
CA LEU A 664 -43.94 34.85 -4.51
C LEU A 664 -44.15 35.04 -3.00
N PRO A 665 -45.17 34.42 -2.39
CA PRO A 665 -45.36 34.45 -0.94
C PRO A 665 -44.28 33.63 -0.22
N SER A 666 -44.01 33.96 1.06
CA SER A 666 -43.14 33.15 1.92
C SER A 666 -43.57 31.68 1.99
N GLY A 667 -42.60 30.77 1.99
CA GLY A 667 -42.81 29.32 1.92
C GLY A 667 -42.78 28.74 0.51
N SER A 668 -42.80 29.58 -0.53
CA SER A 668 -42.59 29.19 -1.93
C SER A 668 -41.20 28.58 -2.15
N VAL A 669 -41.06 27.70 -3.14
CA VAL A 669 -39.80 26.97 -3.40
C VAL A 669 -39.31 27.26 -4.81
N LEU A 670 -38.02 27.53 -4.96
CA LEU A 670 -37.33 27.73 -6.23
C LEU A 670 -36.37 26.56 -6.50
N TYR A 671 -36.28 26.12 -7.76
CA TYR A 671 -35.27 25.16 -8.22
C TYR A 671 -34.59 25.64 -9.49
N ALA A 672 -33.26 25.62 -9.49
CA ALA A 672 -32.41 25.93 -10.63
C ALA A 672 -31.34 24.84 -10.77
N GLY A 673 -30.99 24.47 -11.99
CA GLY A 673 -29.97 23.46 -12.22
C GLY A 673 -29.53 23.33 -13.67
N SER A 674 -28.43 22.62 -13.87
CA SER A 674 -27.93 22.23 -15.19
C SER A 674 -28.75 21.09 -15.79
N ASP A 675 -28.60 20.87 -17.10
CA ASP A 675 -29.25 19.76 -17.80
C ASP A 675 -28.59 18.41 -17.49
N GLY A 676 -27.40 18.43 -16.88
CA GLY A 676 -26.62 17.25 -16.53
C GLY A 676 -27.38 16.22 -15.68
N LEU A 677 -28.33 16.62 -14.83
CA LEU A 677 -29.22 15.66 -14.15
C LEU A 677 -30.14 14.93 -15.12
N GLN A 678 -30.74 15.66 -16.07
CA GLN A 678 -31.70 15.14 -17.04
C GLN A 678 -31.02 14.25 -18.09
N ASP A 679 -29.74 14.50 -18.35
CA ASP A 679 -28.93 13.83 -19.37
C ASP A 679 -28.28 12.53 -18.91
N GLN A 680 -28.44 12.15 -17.63
CA GLN A 680 -27.99 10.86 -17.13
C GLN A 680 -28.82 9.71 -17.71
N ASN A 681 -28.13 8.63 -18.07
CA ASN A 681 -28.72 7.46 -18.72
C ASN A 681 -28.92 6.31 -17.74
N ASP A 682 -29.92 5.47 -18.02
CA ASP A 682 -30.01 4.13 -17.43
C ASP A 682 -29.21 3.09 -18.24
N ALA A 683 -29.19 1.83 -17.78
CA ALA A 683 -28.49 0.73 -18.44
C ALA A 683 -28.94 0.49 -19.91
N ALA A 684 -30.16 0.92 -20.25
CA ALA A 684 -30.71 0.86 -21.61
C ALA A 684 -30.41 2.11 -22.45
N ARG A 685 -29.54 3.02 -21.96
CA ARG A 685 -29.19 4.32 -22.56
C ARG A 685 -30.37 5.29 -22.68
N LYS A 686 -31.40 5.14 -21.84
CA LYS A 686 -32.52 6.08 -21.79
C LYS A 686 -32.21 7.20 -20.80
N LYS A 687 -32.29 8.44 -21.28
CA LYS A 687 -32.11 9.65 -20.44
C LYS A 687 -33.16 9.72 -19.33
N PHE A 688 -32.80 10.32 -18.20
CA PHE A 688 -33.74 10.66 -17.13
C PHE A 688 -34.83 11.59 -17.66
N GLY A 689 -34.42 12.65 -18.36
CA GLY A 689 -35.29 13.53 -19.13
C GLY A 689 -36.08 14.55 -18.29
N SER A 690 -36.47 15.64 -18.94
CA SER A 690 -37.20 16.76 -18.34
C SER A 690 -38.55 16.38 -17.74
N ARG A 691 -39.28 15.46 -18.38
CA ARG A 691 -40.59 15.00 -17.90
C ARG A 691 -40.51 14.29 -16.56
N ARG A 692 -39.60 13.32 -16.41
CA ARG A 692 -39.41 12.59 -15.13
C ARG A 692 -38.93 13.51 -14.02
N LEU A 693 -38.07 14.47 -14.36
CA LEU A 693 -37.64 15.50 -13.42
C LEU A 693 -38.82 16.36 -12.94
N HIS A 694 -39.68 16.81 -13.86
CA HIS A 694 -40.87 17.57 -13.49
C HIS A 694 -41.81 16.77 -12.59
N ASP A 695 -42.09 15.51 -12.94
CA ASP A 695 -42.92 14.58 -12.15
C ASP A 695 -42.32 14.34 -10.76
N LEU A 696 -40.98 14.16 -10.67
CA LEU A 696 -40.26 13.98 -9.43
C LEU A 696 -40.35 15.22 -8.54
N LEU A 697 -40.07 16.41 -9.09
CA LEU A 697 -40.17 17.66 -8.34
C LEU A 697 -41.60 17.84 -7.81
N HIS A 698 -42.61 17.59 -8.64
CA HIS A 698 -44.02 17.70 -8.23
C HIS A 698 -44.36 16.76 -7.06
N ALA A 699 -43.79 15.55 -7.03
CA ALA A 699 -44.02 14.57 -5.98
C ALA A 699 -43.32 14.93 -4.64
N ILE A 700 -42.21 15.68 -4.68
CA ILE A 700 -41.39 15.94 -3.48
C ILE A 700 -41.53 17.37 -2.94
N VAL A 701 -42.10 18.31 -3.70
CA VAL A 701 -42.11 19.75 -3.39
C VAL A 701 -42.70 20.12 -2.01
N SER A 702 -43.63 19.33 -1.50
CA SER A 702 -44.27 19.52 -0.18
C SER A 702 -43.41 19.07 1.00
N GLN A 703 -42.31 18.35 0.77
CA GLN A 703 -41.43 17.81 1.81
C GLN A 703 -40.35 18.83 2.20
N PRO A 704 -39.68 18.67 3.35
CA PRO A 704 -38.51 19.47 3.71
C PRO A 704 -37.39 19.37 2.66
N LEU A 705 -36.67 20.47 2.37
CA LEU A 705 -35.68 20.49 1.28
C LEU A 705 -34.54 19.48 1.47
N ALA A 706 -34.16 19.17 2.71
CA ALA A 706 -33.22 18.09 3.00
C ALA A 706 -33.72 16.72 2.53
N THR A 707 -35.00 16.42 2.73
CA THR A 707 -35.64 15.18 2.25
C THR A 707 -35.80 15.19 0.73
N GLN A 708 -36.11 16.35 0.14
CA GLN A 708 -36.17 16.50 -1.30
C GLN A 708 -34.83 16.19 -1.95
N LYS A 709 -33.73 16.76 -1.43
CA LYS A 709 -32.36 16.45 -1.88
C LYS A 709 -32.12 14.94 -1.88
N GLN A 710 -32.38 14.29 -0.75
CA GLN A 710 -32.16 12.84 -0.62
C GLN A 710 -32.99 12.04 -1.63
N ARG A 711 -34.25 12.42 -1.88
CA ARG A 711 -35.10 11.76 -2.88
C ARG A 711 -34.60 11.97 -4.29
N ILE A 712 -34.14 13.17 -4.64
CA ILE A 712 -33.55 13.45 -5.96
C ILE A 712 -32.32 12.57 -6.16
N GLU A 713 -31.41 12.57 -5.20
CA GLU A 713 -30.17 11.77 -5.25
C GLU A 713 -30.47 10.27 -5.34
N THR A 714 -31.36 9.75 -4.50
CA THR A 714 -31.71 8.32 -4.50
C THR A 714 -32.40 7.90 -5.81
N THR A 715 -33.31 8.74 -6.33
CA THR A 715 -34.01 8.44 -7.60
C THR A 715 -33.04 8.46 -8.78
N LEU A 716 -32.08 9.39 -8.77
CA LEU A 716 -31.03 9.47 -9.77
C LEU A 716 -30.08 8.26 -9.70
N ASP A 717 -29.65 7.87 -8.50
CA ASP A 717 -28.77 6.71 -8.29
C ASP A 717 -29.45 5.40 -8.74
N LEU A 718 -30.76 5.25 -8.49
CA LEU A 718 -31.55 4.12 -8.97
C LEU A 718 -31.70 4.12 -10.49
N HIS A 719 -31.92 5.27 -11.12
CA HIS A 719 -32.00 5.38 -12.58
C HIS A 719 -30.65 5.05 -13.24
N MET A 720 -29.55 5.51 -12.64
CA MET A 720 -28.18 5.29 -13.12
C MET A 720 -27.60 3.92 -12.75
N GLN A 721 -28.38 3.02 -12.16
CA GLN A 721 -27.89 1.72 -11.72
C GLN A 721 -27.21 0.97 -12.89
N TYR A 722 -25.95 0.54 -12.67
CA TYR A 722 -25.07 -0.09 -13.67
C TYR A 722 -24.56 0.83 -14.79
N THR A 723 -24.60 2.15 -14.62
CA THR A 723 -24.03 3.12 -15.56
C THR A 723 -23.08 4.11 -14.87
N VAL A 724 -22.23 4.75 -15.67
CA VAL A 724 -21.33 5.81 -15.21
C VAL A 724 -21.94 7.18 -15.47
N GLN A 725 -21.62 8.15 -14.62
CA GLN A 725 -22.03 9.54 -14.80
C GLN A 725 -21.48 10.10 -16.11
N ARG A 726 -22.37 10.68 -16.93
CA ARG A 726 -22.01 11.17 -18.27
C ARG A 726 -21.53 12.62 -18.27
N ASP A 727 -22.14 13.42 -17.42
CA ASP A 727 -21.93 14.87 -17.32
C ASP A 727 -21.96 15.36 -15.88
N ASP A 728 -21.47 16.57 -15.64
CA ASP A 728 -21.54 17.23 -14.34
C ASP A 728 -22.99 17.47 -13.92
N ILE A 729 -23.28 17.44 -12.61
CA ILE A 729 -24.64 17.64 -12.10
C ILE A 729 -24.62 18.75 -11.06
N LEU A 730 -25.31 19.84 -11.35
CA LEU A 730 -25.51 20.95 -10.42
C LEU A 730 -26.98 21.33 -10.31
N TRP A 731 -27.54 21.24 -9.11
CA TRP A 731 -28.92 21.62 -8.81
C TRP A 731 -29.01 22.31 -7.44
N VAL A 732 -29.78 23.39 -7.38
CA VAL A 732 -29.99 24.22 -6.19
C VAL A 732 -31.49 24.34 -5.94
N GLY A 733 -31.90 24.10 -4.69
CA GLY A 733 -33.28 24.33 -4.22
C GLY A 733 -33.30 25.31 -3.05
N ILE A 734 -34.18 26.30 -3.07
CA ILE A 734 -34.26 27.37 -2.05
C ILE A 734 -35.72 27.57 -1.66
N ARG A 735 -35.99 27.67 -0.36
CA ARG A 735 -37.31 28.09 0.16
C ARG A 735 -37.26 29.56 0.55
N LEU A 736 -38.26 30.32 0.11
CA LEU A 736 -38.39 31.77 0.32
C LEU A 736 -39.00 32.15 1.66
#